data_AF-A0A971V606-F1
#
_entry.id   AF-A0A971V606-F1
#
_cell.length_a   1.000
_cell.length_b   1.000
_cell.length_c   1.000
_cell.angle_alpha   90.00
_cell.angle_beta   90.00
_cell.angle_gamma   90.00
#
_symmetry.space_group_name_H-M   'P 1'
#
loop_
_entity.id
_entity.type
_entity.pdbx_description
1 polymer ?
#
loop_
_entity_poly.entity_id
_entity_poly.type
_entity_poly.pdbx_seq_one_letter_code
_entity_poly.pdbx_strand_id
1 'polypeptide(L)'
;MRNQKRTLKSFTIVLLLLCIISTLFLYAPNGRISADTTPNAKIINCNQYVNMRDSATDKANIVAQVPLGTRVTVTETVTAVAGDGSGSPTWYKIEVIISGVVKTGFVCGKFVQMDAGSVPIQDAAFEASIASFPESYKPYLRSLHIEHPSWVFVAENTGLSWSDVLNMETASGKSLIQSDKDPSWISQSFLGVVDSPNWVNASRAIVAYYMDPRNQMTNNGIFQFLDLHYQTGSASIGEGNIEPVLAGSFMGDARANYGNGDAPIYYRQIFAIAQDASQINGIFLAARALQECGSRGSSSSNGTSGVYNFYNIGAYSSVLSASRVGLEFARLGLDPAFNSCYNIPWNTPGLSIVNGARWINDYYVSKGQDTIYYMRFNVASDSATSDCTHQYMTATQSAYSEAVTMYNAYSKSGILNSALTFCIPVYSNMPSEASPLPTSTNCYDAFVTFLFDKTLGRAPSSAELVERSTQLSNGKEAVDMIVEFITSAEFNARGLTDSQFIDLMYQLLLGRNVEADGLATHLNTLAFGYSRMTVYANIANSQECLNYLGRYSVRVGSYTSDDNVDLHMSYRPFVVSLYENFLGRTIDTSGTRNWISQLGAGVMSGPQVAAALSHSTEFTSHNYTDEEFITALYRVCLGREPDSAGLQDWMNRLAAHYSRDYVLAGFVNSQEFAGICNGYGISTAQYTGYRTFAPAPVDSVKVNEFVTRLYTIALGRNPETEGLNYWTSQLVSGSSTGDTVAHGVFFSVEFNNLNVSNEQYVRMLYLIFLNREPDTAGYNDWMSRLNSGASRLDVYNGFVNAPEFINVCFDSGFYPNDSYRNM
;
A
#
# COMPACT_ATOMS: atom_id res chain seq x y z
N MET A 1 17.48 -32.87 -7.80
CA MET A 1 17.29 -33.53 -6.48
C MET A 1 18.15 -32.96 -5.33
N ARG A 2 18.28 -31.63 -5.16
CA ARG A 2 18.87 -31.09 -3.89
C ARG A 2 18.36 -29.73 -3.38
N ASN A 3 17.41 -29.06 -4.04
CA ASN A 3 16.92 -27.73 -3.61
C ASN A 3 15.42 -27.64 -3.25
N GLN A 4 14.67 -28.75 -3.19
CA GLN A 4 13.24 -28.74 -2.83
C GLN A 4 12.91 -29.16 -1.38
N LYS A 5 13.90 -29.29 -0.49
CA LYS A 5 13.68 -29.76 0.91
C LYS A 5 13.79 -28.69 2.01
N ARG A 6 13.92 -27.40 1.67
CA ARG A 6 14.04 -26.31 2.68
C ARG A 6 12.76 -25.51 2.93
N THR A 7 11.77 -25.57 2.05
CA THR A 7 10.51 -24.81 2.19
C THR A 7 9.36 -25.57 2.85
N LEU A 8 9.50 -26.88 3.09
CA LEU A 8 8.42 -27.70 3.68
C LEU A 8 8.61 -28.07 5.16
N LYS A 9 9.69 -27.60 5.83
CA LYS A 9 9.92 -27.83 7.27
C LYS A 9 9.61 -26.64 8.17
N SER A 10 9.33 -25.46 7.62
CA SER A 10 8.98 -24.27 8.40
C SER A 10 7.47 -24.07 8.60
N PHE A 11 6.62 -24.77 7.84
CA PHE A 11 5.16 -24.65 7.94
C PHE A 11 4.51 -25.58 8.97
N THR A 12 5.19 -26.63 9.42
CA THR A 12 4.63 -27.59 10.40
C THR A 12 5.01 -27.27 11.86
N ILE A 13 5.98 -26.38 12.09
CA ILE A 13 6.41 -25.97 13.46
C ILE A 13 5.66 -24.71 13.92
N VAL A 14 5.19 -23.86 13.01
CA VAL A 14 4.40 -22.65 13.36
C VAL A 14 2.95 -23.00 13.71
N LEU A 15 2.36 -24.03 13.09
CA LEU A 15 0.99 -24.48 13.43
C LEU A 15 0.88 -25.20 14.78
N LEU A 16 1.98 -25.76 15.31
CA LEU A 16 2.00 -26.45 16.61
C LEU A 16 2.31 -25.52 17.80
N LEU A 17 2.84 -24.32 17.54
CA LEU A 17 3.04 -23.26 18.54
C LEU A 17 1.83 -22.33 18.71
N LEU A 18 0.93 -22.27 17.72
CA LEU A 18 -0.33 -21.50 17.79
C LEU A 18 -1.45 -22.20 18.58
N CYS A 19 -1.36 -23.51 18.82
CA CYS A 19 -2.37 -24.25 19.62
C CYS A 19 -2.00 -24.42 21.11
N ILE A 20 -0.83 -23.97 21.57
CA ILE A 20 -0.41 -24.10 22.98
C ILE A 20 -0.59 -22.79 23.76
N ILE A 21 -0.84 -21.67 23.09
CA ILE A 21 -1.07 -20.36 23.74
C ILE A 21 -2.57 -20.15 24.10
N SER A 22 -3.48 -20.96 23.55
CA SER A 22 -4.93 -20.83 23.81
C SER A 22 -5.48 -21.65 25.00
N THR A 23 -4.64 -22.35 25.78
CA THR A 23 -5.11 -23.16 26.93
C THR A 23 -4.36 -22.92 28.25
N LEU A 24 -3.64 -21.81 28.42
CA LEU A 24 -3.02 -21.45 29.70
C LEU A 24 -3.39 -20.03 30.17
N PHE A 25 -4.69 -19.72 30.17
CA PHE A 25 -5.25 -18.61 30.96
C PHE A 25 -6.59 -19.04 31.59
N LEU A 26 -6.56 -20.14 32.35
CA LEU A 26 -7.63 -20.51 33.27
C LEU A 26 -6.98 -20.99 34.57
N TYR A 27 -6.61 -20.04 35.43
CA TYR A 27 -6.78 -20.08 36.91
C TYR A 27 -5.90 -18.99 37.55
N ALA A 28 -6.52 -17.86 37.88
CA ALA A 28 -6.16 -17.09 39.08
C ALA A 28 -7.44 -16.40 39.58
N PRO A 29 -7.72 -16.42 40.89
CA PRO A 29 -9.05 -16.19 41.42
C PRO A 29 -9.45 -14.72 41.35
N ASN A 30 -10.72 -14.53 41.01
CA ASN A 30 -11.48 -13.28 41.01
C ASN A 30 -11.17 -12.36 42.20
N GLY A 31 -10.35 -11.33 41.97
CA GLY A 31 -10.58 -10.01 42.54
C GLY A 31 -11.54 -9.28 41.61
N ARG A 32 -12.82 -9.21 41.99
CA ARG A 32 -13.83 -8.42 41.27
C ARG A 32 -13.29 -7.02 41.02
N ILE A 33 -13.25 -6.62 39.75
CA ILE A 33 -13.20 -5.22 39.34
C ILE A 33 -14.42 -4.56 40.00
N SER A 34 -14.16 -3.70 40.99
CA SER A 34 -15.15 -2.71 41.38
C SER A 34 -15.46 -1.89 40.15
N ALA A 35 -16.74 -1.78 39.85
CA ALA A 35 -17.25 -1.00 38.75
C ALA A 35 -16.71 0.44 38.78
N ASP A 36 -16.55 0.98 37.57
CA ASP A 36 -16.94 2.36 37.27
C ASP A 36 -15.99 3.49 37.67
N THR A 37 -14.78 3.51 37.10
CA THR A 37 -14.18 4.80 36.77
C THR A 37 -13.52 4.74 35.40
N THR A 38 -14.18 5.31 34.39
CA THR A 38 -13.50 5.73 33.15
C THR A 38 -12.39 6.70 33.54
N PRO A 39 -11.15 6.55 33.04
CA PRO A 39 -10.11 7.54 33.24
C PRO A 39 -10.66 8.92 32.88
N ASN A 40 -10.40 9.91 33.74
CA ASN A 40 -10.94 11.25 33.65
C ASN A 40 -9.81 12.31 33.66
N ALA A 41 -8.57 11.88 33.40
CA ALA A 41 -7.40 12.73 33.27
C ALA A 41 -6.26 12.02 32.53
N LYS A 42 -5.21 12.78 32.21
CA LYS A 42 -3.99 12.35 31.52
C LYS A 42 -2.74 12.91 32.20
N ILE A 43 -1.68 12.11 32.29
CA ILE A 43 -0.37 12.58 32.78
C ILE A 43 0.33 13.40 31.71
N ILE A 44 0.79 14.60 32.08
CA ILE A 44 1.46 15.57 31.20
C ILE A 44 2.73 16.16 31.87
N ASN A 45 3.47 16.99 31.14
CA ASN A 45 4.55 17.84 31.65
C ASN A 45 5.71 17.11 32.38
N CYS A 46 5.98 15.85 32.06
CA CYS A 46 7.11 15.09 32.59
C CYS A 46 7.95 14.48 31.46
N ASN A 47 9.25 14.26 31.68
CA ASN A 47 10.15 13.78 30.62
C ASN A 47 9.84 12.35 30.17
N GLN A 48 9.56 11.45 31.12
CA GLN A 48 9.26 10.04 30.85
C GLN A 48 8.13 9.53 31.76
N TYR A 49 8.13 9.94 33.02
CA TYR A 49 7.13 9.56 34.01
C TYR A 49 7.02 10.63 35.10
N VAL A 50 5.92 10.58 35.84
CA VAL A 50 5.74 11.31 37.10
C VAL A 50 5.75 10.34 38.27
N ASN A 51 6.35 10.76 39.38
CA ASN A 51 6.33 9.99 40.62
C ASN A 51 4.97 10.17 41.31
N MET A 52 4.21 9.08 41.41
CA MET A 52 3.00 9.00 42.22
C MET A 52 3.37 8.70 43.66
N ARG A 53 2.83 9.47 44.61
CA ARG A 53 3.27 9.47 46.02
C ARG A 53 2.20 9.01 46.99
N ASP A 54 2.57 8.63 48.22
CA ASP A 54 1.61 8.16 49.22
C ASP A 54 0.80 9.28 49.90
N SER A 55 1.26 10.53 49.78
CA SER A 55 0.60 11.73 50.32
C SER A 55 0.86 12.98 49.45
N ALA A 56 0.04 14.02 49.62
CA ALA A 56 0.02 15.25 48.81
C ALA A 56 1.18 16.22 49.11
N THR A 57 2.42 15.76 48.97
CA THR A 57 3.65 16.55 49.14
C THR A 57 4.79 15.94 48.32
N ASP A 58 5.72 16.77 47.85
CA ASP A 58 6.89 16.35 47.10
C ASP A 58 7.94 15.60 47.95
N LYS A 59 7.79 15.61 49.28
CA LYS A 59 8.62 14.89 50.26
C LYS A 59 8.09 13.49 50.61
N ALA A 60 6.92 13.13 50.12
CA ALA A 60 6.26 11.84 50.37
C ALA A 60 6.96 10.66 49.65
N ASN A 61 6.75 9.43 50.12
CA ASN A 61 7.35 8.26 49.48
C ASN A 61 6.74 8.02 48.10
N ILE A 62 7.54 7.48 47.19
CA ILE A 62 7.10 7.14 45.83
C ILE A 62 6.44 5.74 45.85
N VAL A 63 5.21 5.67 45.36
CA VAL A 63 4.38 4.46 45.32
C VAL A 63 4.40 3.82 43.94
N ALA A 64 4.51 4.62 42.87
CA ALA A 64 4.73 4.16 41.50
C ALA A 64 5.29 5.28 40.61
N GLN A 65 5.81 4.89 39.43
CA GLN A 65 6.13 5.82 38.34
C GLN A 65 5.05 5.68 37.27
N VAL A 66 4.36 6.78 36.97
CA VAL A 66 3.28 6.81 35.98
C VAL A 66 3.82 7.44 34.69
N PRO A 67 3.89 6.71 33.57
CA PRO A 67 4.45 7.24 32.32
C PRO A 67 3.73 8.49 31.80
N LEU A 68 4.47 9.35 31.09
CA LEU A 68 3.90 10.47 30.34
C LEU A 68 2.80 9.97 29.40
N GLY A 69 1.69 10.70 29.32
CA GLY A 69 0.56 10.38 28.45
C GLY A 69 -0.40 9.32 28.99
N THR A 70 -0.10 8.70 30.14
CA THR A 70 -0.97 7.69 30.76
C THR A 70 -2.33 8.28 31.13
N ARG A 71 -3.41 7.56 30.77
CA ARG A 71 -4.79 7.83 31.19
C ARG A 71 -4.95 7.43 32.65
N VAL A 72 -5.46 8.32 33.49
CA VAL A 72 -5.63 8.09 34.93
C VAL A 72 -7.02 8.52 35.39
N THR A 73 -7.49 7.96 36.48
CA THR A 73 -8.71 8.42 37.16
C THR A 73 -8.32 9.27 38.35
N VAL A 74 -8.61 10.57 38.31
CA VAL A 74 -8.59 11.46 39.46
C VAL A 74 -9.83 11.22 40.32
N THR A 75 -9.61 10.91 41.59
CA THR A 75 -10.63 10.56 42.57
C THR A 75 -10.81 11.63 43.65
N GLU A 76 -9.79 12.46 43.88
CA GLU A 76 -9.79 13.50 44.92
C GLU A 76 -8.86 14.65 44.52
N THR A 77 -9.22 15.88 44.88
CA THR A 77 -8.37 17.08 44.74
C THR A 77 -7.98 17.59 46.12
N VAL A 78 -6.70 17.82 46.35
CA VAL A 78 -6.14 18.31 47.62
C VAL A 78 -5.33 19.57 47.35
N THR A 79 -5.73 20.68 47.97
CA THR A 79 -4.91 21.90 48.01
C THR A 79 -3.96 21.79 49.21
N ALA A 80 -2.67 21.57 48.98
CA ALA A 80 -1.69 21.45 50.06
C ALA A 80 -1.28 22.84 50.55
N VAL A 81 -1.31 23.08 51.87
CA VAL A 81 -0.81 24.32 52.46
C VAL A 81 0.72 24.35 52.34
N ALA A 82 1.26 25.31 51.61
CA ALA A 82 2.71 25.47 51.53
C ALA A 82 3.28 25.96 52.87
N GLY A 83 4.29 25.27 53.39
CA GLY A 83 4.99 25.66 54.62
C GLY A 83 6.00 26.80 54.43
N ASP A 84 6.20 27.30 53.20
CA ASP A 84 7.31 28.20 52.85
C ASP A 84 6.91 29.46 52.05
N GLY A 85 5.61 29.72 51.88
CA GLY A 85 5.13 30.93 51.19
C GLY A 85 5.29 30.91 49.65
N SER A 86 5.73 29.79 49.06
CA SER A 86 5.55 29.54 47.62
C SER A 86 4.15 28.95 47.43
N GLY A 87 3.28 29.54 46.59
CA GLY A 87 1.84 29.23 46.54
C GLY A 87 1.46 27.74 46.68
N SER A 88 0.40 27.48 47.44
CA SER A 88 -0.15 26.14 47.73
C SER A 88 -0.41 25.31 46.46
N PRO A 89 0.41 24.27 46.16
CA PRO A 89 0.22 23.48 44.95
C PRO A 89 -0.98 22.53 45.10
N THR A 90 -1.79 22.45 44.05
CA THR A 90 -2.85 21.44 43.93
C THR A 90 -2.24 20.05 43.71
N TRP A 91 -2.78 19.04 44.38
CA TRP A 91 -2.46 17.63 44.22
C TRP A 91 -3.72 16.85 43.89
N TYR A 92 -3.62 15.88 42.98
CA TYR A 92 -4.69 14.96 42.66
C TYR A 92 -4.37 13.57 43.17
N LYS A 93 -5.34 12.94 43.83
CA LYS A 93 -5.31 11.52 44.09
C LYS A 93 -5.77 10.79 42.85
N ILE A 94 -4.90 9.95 42.30
CA ILE A 94 -5.15 9.21 41.06
C ILE A 94 -5.20 7.71 41.31
N GLU A 95 -5.98 7.03 40.48
CA GLU A 95 -6.00 5.59 40.31
C GLU A 95 -5.54 5.25 38.87
N VAL A 96 -4.65 4.26 38.75
CA VAL A 96 -4.06 3.84 37.46
C VAL A 96 -3.65 2.37 37.49
N ILE A 97 -3.75 1.69 36.35
CA ILE A 97 -3.30 0.30 36.20
C ILE A 97 -1.86 0.29 35.66
N ILE A 98 -0.93 -0.32 36.39
CA ILE A 98 0.47 -0.49 35.97
C ILE A 98 0.79 -1.98 36.03
N SER A 99 1.22 -2.56 34.89
CA SER A 99 1.55 -3.99 34.76
C SER A 99 0.45 -4.93 35.27
N GLY A 100 -0.82 -4.58 35.02
CA GLY A 100 -1.99 -5.38 35.43
C GLY A 100 -2.42 -5.21 36.89
N VAL A 101 -1.78 -4.32 37.65
CA VAL A 101 -2.09 -4.05 39.07
C VAL A 101 -2.63 -2.63 39.24
N VAL A 102 -3.77 -2.47 39.93
CA VAL A 102 -4.31 -1.16 40.29
C VAL A 102 -3.41 -0.50 41.34
N LYS A 103 -3.04 0.76 41.10
CA LYS A 103 -2.24 1.58 42.00
C LYS A 103 -2.97 2.89 42.28
N THR A 104 -2.90 3.35 43.52
CA THR A 104 -3.49 4.62 43.97
C THR A 104 -2.44 5.47 44.65
N GLY A 105 -2.46 6.79 44.43
CA GLY A 105 -1.56 7.73 45.10
C GLY A 105 -1.75 9.16 44.61
N PHE A 106 -0.90 10.09 45.06
CA PHE A 106 -1.00 11.51 44.77
C PHE A 106 0.01 11.96 43.72
N VAL A 107 -0.44 12.78 42.78
CA VAL A 107 0.40 13.44 41.77
C VAL A 107 0.13 14.94 41.81
N CYS A 108 1.19 15.76 41.69
CA CYS A 108 1.06 17.20 41.66
C CYS A 108 0.27 17.64 40.42
N GLY A 109 -0.67 18.57 40.58
CA GLY A 109 -1.61 19.01 39.56
C GLY A 109 -0.98 19.49 38.27
N LYS A 110 0.24 20.04 38.33
CA LYS A 110 1.01 20.45 37.14
C LYS A 110 1.32 19.30 36.15
N PHE A 111 1.22 18.06 36.60
CA PHE A 111 1.46 16.86 35.80
C PHE A 111 0.16 16.13 35.41
N VAL A 112 -1.01 16.70 35.70
CA VAL A 112 -2.31 16.05 35.46
C VAL A 112 -3.21 17.00 34.69
N GLN A 113 -3.69 16.54 33.54
CA GLN A 113 -4.65 17.23 32.69
C GLN A 113 -6.01 16.54 32.82
N MET A 114 -7.04 17.21 33.35
CA MET A 114 -8.38 16.61 33.50
C MET A 114 -9.09 16.46 32.15
N ASP A 115 -9.93 15.42 32.03
CA ASP A 115 -10.81 15.17 30.89
C ASP A 115 -12.07 16.02 30.95
N ALA A 116 -12.75 16.08 29.81
CA ALA A 116 -14.03 16.74 29.64
C ALA A 116 -15.10 16.37 30.67
N GLY A 117 -15.69 17.40 31.31
CA GLY A 117 -16.86 17.25 32.18
C GLY A 117 -16.59 16.96 33.65
N SER A 118 -15.33 16.85 34.06
CA SER A 118 -14.94 16.43 35.43
C SER A 118 -14.86 17.57 36.45
N VAL A 119 -15.14 18.81 36.04
CA VAL A 119 -15.00 20.04 36.85
C VAL A 119 -16.38 20.68 37.01
N PRO A 120 -16.91 20.88 38.25
CA PRO A 120 -18.21 21.50 38.46
C PRO A 120 -18.29 22.92 37.88
N ILE A 121 -19.34 23.20 37.12
CA ILE A 121 -19.66 24.53 36.58
C ILE A 121 -20.15 25.41 37.73
N GLN A 122 -19.37 26.43 38.11
CA GLN A 122 -19.76 27.42 39.12
C GLN A 122 -19.78 28.88 38.62
N ASP A 123 -19.14 29.19 37.49
CA ASP A 123 -19.00 30.55 36.95
C ASP A 123 -19.72 30.72 35.60
N ALA A 124 -20.96 31.19 35.66
CA ALA A 124 -21.79 31.40 34.46
C ALA A 124 -21.24 32.50 33.53
N ALA A 125 -20.50 33.48 34.06
CA ALA A 125 -19.89 34.53 33.25
C ALA A 125 -18.71 33.97 32.43
N PHE A 126 -17.92 33.10 33.04
CA PHE A 126 -16.87 32.36 32.34
C PHE A 126 -17.42 31.42 31.27
N GLU A 127 -18.46 30.64 31.56
CA GLU A 127 -19.06 29.76 30.54
C GLU A 127 -19.60 30.53 29.34
N ALA A 128 -20.15 31.73 29.58
CA ALA A 128 -20.59 32.61 28.50
C ALA A 128 -19.41 33.15 27.67
N SER A 129 -18.24 33.41 28.28
CA SER A 129 -17.08 33.93 27.55
C SER A 129 -16.43 32.89 26.63
N ILE A 130 -16.51 31.60 26.97
CA ILE A 130 -15.98 30.50 26.15
C ILE A 130 -17.03 29.83 25.25
N ALA A 131 -18.21 30.44 25.07
CA ALA A 131 -19.31 29.83 24.33
C ALA A 131 -18.99 29.53 22.85
N SER A 132 -18.09 30.29 22.23
CA SER A 132 -17.64 30.12 20.85
C SER A 132 -16.66 28.96 20.64
N PHE A 133 -16.12 28.37 21.71
CA PHE A 133 -15.24 27.22 21.61
C PHE A 133 -16.01 25.92 21.38
N PRO A 134 -15.45 24.96 20.61
CA PRO A 134 -15.96 23.60 20.58
C PRO A 134 -15.93 22.94 21.97
N GLU A 135 -16.85 22.02 22.23
CA GLU A 135 -16.94 21.32 23.53
C GLU A 135 -15.65 20.59 23.92
N SER A 136 -14.85 20.14 22.95
CA SER A 136 -13.57 19.47 23.19
C SER A 136 -12.48 20.39 23.78
N TYR A 137 -12.67 21.72 23.77
CA TYR A 137 -11.71 22.70 24.31
C TYR A 137 -12.05 23.14 25.74
N LYS A 138 -13.35 23.36 26.01
CA LYS A 138 -13.87 23.95 27.25
C LYS A 138 -13.32 23.34 28.55
N PRO A 139 -13.09 22.02 28.66
CA PRO A 139 -12.56 21.42 29.89
C PRO A 139 -11.19 21.94 30.30
N TYR A 140 -10.32 22.16 29.31
CA TYR A 140 -8.99 22.68 29.55
C TYR A 140 -9.04 24.16 29.95
N LEU A 141 -9.92 24.93 29.31
CA LEU A 141 -10.13 26.34 29.63
C LEU A 141 -10.66 26.53 31.06
N ARG A 142 -11.62 25.69 31.50
CA ARG A 142 -12.11 25.68 32.89
C ARG A 142 -10.98 25.44 33.89
N SER A 143 -10.09 24.50 33.59
CA SER A 143 -8.95 24.18 34.46
C SER A 143 -8.02 25.38 34.63
N LEU A 144 -7.71 26.08 33.52
CA LEU A 144 -6.88 27.28 33.55
C LEU A 144 -7.58 28.46 34.23
N HIS A 145 -8.90 28.63 34.05
CA HIS A 145 -9.67 29.69 34.71
C HIS A 145 -9.68 29.58 36.23
N ILE A 146 -9.71 28.35 36.77
CA ILE A 146 -9.62 28.13 38.22
C ILE A 146 -8.29 28.65 38.78
N GLU A 147 -7.18 28.43 38.07
CA GLU A 147 -5.85 28.87 38.48
C GLU A 147 -5.62 30.36 38.20
N HIS A 148 -6.20 30.87 37.10
CA HIS A 148 -6.00 32.23 36.60
C HIS A 148 -7.34 32.90 36.21
N PRO A 149 -8.16 33.35 37.17
CA PRO A 149 -9.52 33.85 36.91
C PRO A 149 -9.60 35.12 36.05
N SER A 150 -8.48 35.84 35.89
CA SER A 150 -8.39 37.06 35.08
C SER A 150 -8.08 36.79 33.61
N TRP A 151 -7.67 35.57 33.24
CA TRP A 151 -7.30 35.26 31.86
C TRP A 151 -8.51 35.27 30.93
N VAL A 152 -8.31 35.76 29.72
CA VAL A 152 -9.35 35.88 28.69
C VAL A 152 -9.01 34.93 27.55
N PHE A 153 -9.94 34.03 27.21
CA PHE A 153 -9.77 33.07 26.12
C PHE A 153 -10.65 33.48 24.94
N VAL A 154 -10.04 33.63 23.77
CA VAL A 154 -10.73 34.02 22.54
C VAL A 154 -10.60 32.89 21.52
N ALA A 155 -11.74 32.36 21.08
CA ALA A 155 -11.77 31.37 20.01
C ALA A 155 -11.61 32.08 18.67
N GLU A 156 -10.58 31.70 17.91
CA GLU A 156 -10.40 32.18 16.54
C GLU A 156 -10.65 31.06 15.56
N ASN A 157 -11.73 31.19 14.78
CA ASN A 157 -12.04 30.23 13.73
C ASN A 157 -11.14 30.48 12.53
N THR A 158 -10.22 29.57 12.25
CA THR A 158 -9.23 29.70 11.17
C THR A 158 -9.86 29.67 9.77
N GLY A 159 -11.07 29.13 9.64
CA GLY A 159 -11.69 28.85 8.34
C GLY A 159 -11.03 27.69 7.57
N LEU A 160 -10.02 27.04 8.14
CA LEU A 160 -9.26 25.95 7.52
C LEU A 160 -9.70 24.57 8.05
N SER A 161 -9.59 23.55 7.20
CA SER A 161 -9.79 22.14 7.61
C SER A 161 -8.53 21.58 8.26
N TRP A 162 -8.68 20.92 9.40
CA TRP A 162 -7.59 20.26 10.13
C TRP A 162 -6.77 19.32 9.24
N SER A 163 -7.44 18.52 8.41
CA SER A 163 -6.78 17.57 7.51
C SER A 163 -5.87 18.25 6.50
N ASP A 164 -6.30 19.41 6.01
CA ASP A 164 -5.63 20.11 4.90
C ASP A 164 -4.40 20.84 5.43
N VAL A 165 -4.55 21.51 6.58
CA VAL A 165 -3.43 22.12 7.31
C VAL A 165 -2.39 21.06 7.68
N LEU A 166 -2.82 19.91 8.21
CA LEU A 166 -1.90 18.82 8.55
C LEU A 166 -1.19 18.26 7.31
N ASN A 167 -1.86 18.19 6.16
CA ASN A 167 -1.24 17.77 4.90
C ASN A 167 -0.21 18.79 4.39
N MET A 168 -0.46 20.08 4.56
CA MET A 168 0.50 21.14 4.22
C MET A 168 1.71 21.11 5.15
N GLU A 169 1.49 20.99 6.47
CA GLU A 169 2.56 20.96 7.47
C GLU A 169 3.45 19.71 7.40
N THR A 170 2.95 18.62 6.82
CA THR A 170 3.70 17.35 6.64
C THR A 170 4.41 17.24 5.29
N ALA A 171 4.34 18.26 4.45
CA ALA A 171 5.17 18.34 3.26
C ALA A 171 6.65 18.48 3.64
N SER A 172 7.53 17.91 2.80
CA SER A 172 8.98 17.94 3.05
C SER A 172 9.49 19.37 3.24
N GLY A 173 10.23 19.60 4.33
CA GLY A 173 10.82 20.89 4.68
C GLY A 173 9.93 21.86 5.44
N LYS A 174 8.64 21.54 5.67
CA LYS A 174 7.72 22.41 6.42
C LYS A 174 7.89 22.28 7.92
N SER A 175 7.71 21.05 8.43
CA SER A 175 7.86 20.74 9.85
C SER A 175 9.07 19.85 10.10
N LEU A 176 10.01 20.35 10.90
CA LEU A 176 11.28 19.68 11.20
C LEU A 176 11.37 19.24 12.65
N ILE A 177 12.12 18.17 12.88
CA ILE A 177 12.50 17.65 14.18
C ILE A 177 13.98 17.22 14.15
N GLN A 178 14.66 17.23 15.29
CA GLN A 178 16.04 16.74 15.34
C GLN A 178 16.08 15.21 15.24
N SER A 179 17.05 14.67 14.53
CA SER A 179 17.16 13.22 14.27
C SER A 179 17.46 12.36 15.52
N ASP A 180 17.78 12.98 16.65
CA ASP A 180 18.05 12.33 17.94
C ASP A 180 16.77 12.17 18.80
N LYS A 181 15.63 12.66 18.34
CA LYS A 181 14.33 12.46 18.98
C LYS A 181 13.80 11.05 18.78
N ASP A 182 12.71 10.75 19.48
CA ASP A 182 12.03 9.45 19.39
C ASP A 182 11.75 9.11 17.90
N PRO A 183 12.06 7.89 17.43
CA PRO A 183 11.83 7.50 16.04
C PRO A 183 10.39 7.69 15.56
N SER A 184 9.40 7.61 16.45
CA SER A 184 7.99 7.86 16.12
C SER A 184 7.67 9.32 15.78
N TRP A 185 8.59 10.24 16.07
CA TRP A 185 8.50 11.67 15.75
C TRP A 185 9.11 11.98 14.38
N ILE A 186 9.79 11.02 13.75
CA ILE A 186 10.53 11.20 12.50
C ILE A 186 9.72 10.59 11.34
N SER A 187 9.57 11.33 10.25
CA SER A 187 8.90 10.85 9.04
C SER A 187 9.69 9.73 8.37
N GLN A 188 9.00 8.66 7.93
CA GLN A 188 9.62 7.56 7.18
C GLN A 188 9.58 7.75 5.65
N SER A 189 9.02 8.86 5.17
CA SER A 189 8.74 9.09 3.74
C SER A 189 9.71 10.05 3.06
N PHE A 190 10.28 10.99 3.82
CA PHE A 190 11.21 12.00 3.33
C PHE A 190 12.50 11.93 4.17
N LEU A 191 13.27 10.88 3.92
CA LEU A 191 14.48 10.56 4.69
C LEU A 191 15.64 11.48 4.32
N GLY A 192 16.48 11.79 5.31
CA GLY A 192 17.67 12.61 5.15
C GLY A 192 17.62 13.91 5.94
N VAL A 193 18.80 14.50 6.12
CA VAL A 193 18.94 15.81 6.76
C VAL A 193 18.45 16.87 5.79
N VAL A 194 17.42 17.61 6.22
CA VAL A 194 16.85 18.74 5.51
C VAL A 194 17.59 20.04 5.87
N ASP A 195 17.97 20.20 7.15
CA ASP A 195 18.73 21.37 7.62
C ASP A 195 19.82 20.99 8.64
N SER A 196 20.88 21.79 8.72
CA SER A 196 22.12 21.46 9.42
C SER A 196 22.15 21.93 10.88
N PRO A 197 22.78 21.18 11.80
CA PRO A 197 23.24 19.81 11.67
C PRO A 197 22.23 18.87 12.33
N ASN A 198 21.47 18.06 11.56
CA ASN A 198 20.58 16.97 12.00
C ASN A 198 19.05 17.19 11.96
N TRP A 199 18.55 18.25 11.33
CA TRP A 199 17.10 18.45 11.20
C TRP A 199 16.53 17.57 10.09
N VAL A 200 15.53 16.76 10.43
CA VAL A 200 14.82 15.84 9.54
C VAL A 200 13.33 16.15 9.52
N ASN A 201 12.60 15.63 8.54
CA ASN A 201 11.15 15.82 8.47
C ASN A 201 10.43 15.18 9.66
N ALA A 202 9.52 15.93 10.28
CA ALA A 202 8.71 15.47 11.39
C ALA A 202 7.61 14.51 10.92
N SER A 203 7.25 13.54 11.76
CA SER A 203 6.14 12.62 11.48
C SER A 203 4.79 13.34 11.54
N ARG A 204 3.81 12.86 10.78
CA ARG A 204 2.45 13.39 10.78
C ARG A 204 1.86 13.45 12.19
N ALA A 205 2.11 12.42 13.00
CA ALA A 205 1.57 12.34 14.35
C ALA A 205 2.19 13.39 15.30
N ILE A 206 3.49 13.71 15.18
CA ILE A 206 4.10 14.73 16.05
C ILE A 206 3.68 16.15 15.61
N VAL A 207 3.52 16.36 14.31
CA VAL A 207 2.96 17.61 13.78
C VAL A 207 1.53 17.81 14.29
N ALA A 208 0.68 16.77 14.19
CA ALA A 208 -0.68 16.79 14.73
C ALA A 208 -0.68 17.10 16.24
N TYR A 209 0.23 16.51 17.02
CA TYR A 209 0.32 16.78 18.46
C TYR A 209 0.60 18.26 18.79
N TYR A 210 1.57 18.89 18.14
CA TYR A 210 1.92 20.30 18.42
C TYR A 210 0.98 21.30 17.73
N MET A 211 0.37 20.92 16.62
CA MET A 211 -0.64 21.72 15.95
C MET A 211 -1.97 21.72 16.72
N ASP A 212 -2.29 20.67 17.47
CA ASP A 212 -3.55 20.60 18.22
C ASP A 212 -3.52 21.52 19.45
N PRO A 213 -4.31 22.61 19.48
CA PRO A 213 -4.21 23.58 20.56
C PRO A 213 -4.57 22.99 21.93
N ARG A 214 -5.43 21.97 21.95
CA ARG A 214 -5.89 21.27 23.16
C ARG A 214 -4.75 20.62 23.94
N ASN A 215 -3.69 20.19 23.25
CA ASN A 215 -2.52 19.58 23.90
C ASN A 215 -1.69 20.56 24.72
N GLN A 216 -1.84 21.86 24.47
CA GLN A 216 -0.99 22.89 25.05
C GLN A 216 -1.78 23.84 25.97
N MET A 217 -3.01 23.48 26.33
CA MET A 217 -3.83 24.19 27.32
C MET A 217 -3.37 23.86 28.75
N THR A 218 -2.13 24.23 29.03
CA THR A 218 -1.44 24.09 30.32
C THR A 218 -0.95 25.47 30.76
N ASN A 219 -0.63 25.66 32.05
CA ASN A 219 -0.25 26.97 32.59
C ASN A 219 0.90 27.64 31.83
N ASN A 220 1.85 26.87 31.30
CA ASN A 220 2.96 27.37 30.50
C ASN A 220 2.75 27.21 28.99
N GLY A 221 2.11 26.13 28.53
CA GLY A 221 1.92 25.86 27.11
C GLY A 221 0.99 26.87 26.44
N ILE A 222 -0.02 27.38 27.17
CA ILE A 222 -1.02 28.29 26.61
C ILE A 222 -0.41 29.62 26.14
N PHE A 223 0.76 29.99 26.65
CA PHE A 223 1.46 31.21 26.27
C PHE A 223 1.88 31.28 24.80
N GLN A 224 1.81 30.18 24.04
CA GLN A 224 1.96 30.28 22.57
C GLN A 224 0.79 31.00 21.89
N PHE A 225 -0.36 31.07 22.55
CA PHE A 225 -1.59 31.73 22.09
C PHE A 225 -1.73 33.15 22.65
N LEU A 226 -0.78 33.62 23.44
CA LEU A 226 -0.84 34.95 24.05
C LEU A 226 -0.81 36.02 22.95
N ASP A 227 -1.75 36.96 23.02
CA ASP A 227 -1.76 38.15 22.16
C ASP A 227 -0.50 38.99 22.40
N LEU A 228 0.29 39.17 21.34
CA LEU A 228 1.57 39.87 21.38
C LEU A 228 1.42 41.39 21.24
N HIS A 229 0.22 41.92 20.99
CA HIS A 229 0.01 43.36 20.92
C HIS A 229 0.25 44.03 22.29
N TYR A 230 0.76 45.25 22.23
CA TYR A 230 0.90 46.08 23.42
C TYR A 230 -0.48 46.53 23.92
N GLN A 231 -0.84 46.08 25.12
CA GLN A 231 -2.09 46.44 25.79
C GLN A 231 -1.92 47.72 26.62
N THR A 232 -2.87 48.66 26.51
CA THR A 232 -2.86 49.93 27.28
C THR A 232 -3.83 49.86 28.48
N GLY A 233 -3.61 50.68 29.52
CA GLY A 233 -4.47 50.73 30.72
C GLY A 233 -3.96 49.88 31.89
N SER A 234 -4.84 49.20 32.63
CA SER A 234 -4.48 48.41 33.83
C SER A 234 -3.61 47.17 33.54
N ALA A 235 -3.44 46.80 32.28
CA ALA A 235 -2.56 45.73 31.80
C ALA A 235 -1.27 46.26 31.14
N SER A 236 -0.99 47.56 31.22
CA SER A 236 0.17 48.19 30.60
C SER A 236 1.48 47.64 31.16
N ILE A 237 2.36 47.21 30.28
CA ILE A 237 3.72 46.75 30.61
C ILE A 237 4.64 47.97 30.61
N GLY A 238 5.38 48.17 31.70
CA GLY A 238 6.39 49.21 31.82
C GLY A 238 7.79 48.65 32.06
N GLU A 239 8.77 49.55 32.21
CA GLU A 239 10.17 49.20 32.49
C GLU A 239 10.32 48.22 33.67
N GLY A 240 9.55 48.43 34.74
CA GLY A 240 9.58 47.59 35.95
C GLY A 240 9.08 46.16 35.73
N ASN A 241 8.30 45.91 34.67
CA ASN A 241 7.92 44.56 34.27
C ASN A 241 8.95 43.93 33.32
N ILE A 242 9.69 44.74 32.55
CA ILE A 242 10.73 44.26 31.63
C ILE A 242 12.02 43.92 32.40
N GLU A 243 12.36 44.69 33.42
CA GLU A 243 13.58 44.52 34.21
C GLU A 243 13.78 43.10 34.77
N PRO A 244 12.78 42.45 35.40
CA PRO A 244 12.91 41.07 35.89
C PRO A 244 13.20 40.03 34.80
N VAL A 245 12.80 40.30 33.55
CA VAL A 245 13.05 39.41 32.40
C VAL A 245 14.53 39.44 32.02
N LEU A 246 15.14 40.64 32.05
CA LEU A 246 16.54 40.86 31.70
C LEU A 246 17.49 40.54 32.86
N ALA A 247 17.00 40.46 34.09
CA ALA A 247 17.79 40.21 35.28
C ALA A 247 18.65 38.93 35.15
N GLY A 248 19.94 39.04 35.50
CA GLY A 248 20.90 37.94 35.40
C GLY A 248 21.44 37.68 33.98
N SER A 249 21.05 38.47 32.99
CA SER A 249 21.65 38.48 31.65
C SER A 249 22.64 39.63 31.47
N PHE A 250 23.36 39.63 30.34
CA PHE A 250 24.23 40.76 29.93
C PHE A 250 23.47 42.09 29.75
N MET A 251 22.13 42.07 29.66
CA MET A 251 21.28 43.25 29.51
C MET A 251 20.68 43.76 30.82
N GLY A 252 20.75 43.00 31.92
CA GLY A 252 20.00 43.27 33.16
C GLY A 252 20.21 44.67 33.74
N ASP A 253 21.45 44.97 34.16
CA ASP A 253 21.85 46.28 34.71
C ASP A 253 22.70 47.10 33.72
N ALA A 254 22.92 46.58 32.52
CA ALA A 254 23.77 47.22 31.53
C ALA A 254 23.07 48.41 30.87
N ARG A 255 23.88 49.40 30.50
CA ARG A 255 23.45 50.56 29.70
C ARG A 255 24.05 50.50 28.31
N ALA A 256 23.28 50.90 27.32
CA ALA A 256 23.68 50.91 25.92
C ALA A 256 23.18 52.17 25.21
N ASN A 257 23.86 52.54 24.12
CA ASN A 257 23.48 53.70 23.32
C ASN A 257 22.16 53.40 22.59
N TYR A 258 21.21 54.35 22.68
CA TYR A 258 19.96 54.28 21.94
C TYR A 258 20.19 54.58 20.44
N GLY A 259 20.72 55.76 20.13
CA GLY A 259 21.20 56.16 18.81
C GLY A 259 22.65 56.62 18.84
N ASN A 260 23.17 57.03 17.68
CA ASN A 260 24.55 57.50 17.57
C ASN A 260 24.75 58.83 18.30
N GLY A 261 25.66 58.84 19.26
CA GLY A 261 25.98 60.03 20.06
C GLY A 261 25.07 60.27 21.26
N ASP A 262 24.06 59.42 21.47
CA ASP A 262 23.18 59.50 22.64
C ASP A 262 23.87 59.00 23.92
N ALA A 263 23.45 59.52 25.07
CA ALA A 263 23.86 58.99 26.36
C ALA A 263 23.34 57.55 26.53
N PRO A 264 24.14 56.60 27.06
CA PRO A 264 23.67 55.24 27.28
C PRO A 264 22.46 55.19 28.22
N ILE A 265 21.44 54.41 27.89
CA ILE A 265 20.26 54.14 28.72
C ILE A 265 20.17 52.66 29.06
N TYR A 266 19.38 52.28 30.07
CA TYR A 266 19.26 50.86 30.44
C TYR A 266 18.52 50.08 29.35
N TYR A 267 18.87 48.81 29.15
CA TYR A 267 18.19 47.97 28.16
C TYR A 267 16.67 47.87 28.41
N ARG A 268 16.21 47.83 29.67
CA ARG A 268 14.76 47.89 30.00
C ARG A 268 14.06 49.11 29.41
N GLN A 269 14.76 50.25 29.33
CA GLN A 269 14.25 51.50 28.74
C GLN A 269 14.22 51.39 27.22
N ILE A 270 15.25 50.81 26.62
CA ILE A 270 15.29 50.56 25.17
C ILE A 270 14.13 49.65 24.74
N PHE A 271 13.84 48.57 25.50
CA PHE A 271 12.71 47.69 25.21
C PHE A 271 11.35 48.36 25.45
N ALA A 272 11.23 49.26 26.42
CA ALA A 272 10.01 50.07 26.58
C ALA A 272 9.78 50.99 25.38
N ILE A 273 10.84 51.66 24.88
CA ILE A 273 10.78 52.45 23.64
C ILE A 273 10.44 51.55 22.45
N ALA A 274 11.01 50.34 22.38
CA ALA A 274 10.71 49.38 21.32
C ALA A 274 9.23 48.99 21.30
N GLN A 275 8.65 48.70 22.47
CA GLN A 275 7.24 48.40 22.65
C GLN A 275 6.36 49.54 22.13
N ASP A 276 6.64 50.78 22.53
CA ASP A 276 5.88 51.94 22.08
C ASP A 276 6.02 52.17 20.57
N ALA A 277 7.22 51.95 20.00
CA ALA A 277 7.48 52.16 18.58
C ALA A 277 6.89 51.08 17.67
N SER A 278 6.79 49.83 18.15
CA SER A 278 6.31 48.69 17.35
C SER A 278 4.87 48.28 17.67
N GLN A 279 4.31 48.75 18.78
CA GLN A 279 3.03 48.28 19.34
C GLN A 279 3.04 46.79 19.73
N ILE A 280 4.22 46.21 19.96
CA ILE A 280 4.40 44.84 20.44
C ILE A 280 4.79 44.84 21.91
N ASN A 281 4.22 43.92 22.67
CA ASN A 281 4.55 43.62 24.05
C ASN A 281 6.07 43.58 24.36
N GLY A 282 6.51 44.43 25.28
CA GLY A 282 7.93 44.60 25.65
C GLY A 282 8.54 43.40 26.39
N ILE A 283 7.73 42.60 27.10
CA ILE A 283 8.18 41.33 27.70
C ILE A 283 8.50 40.33 26.60
N PHE A 284 7.66 40.23 25.57
CA PHE A 284 7.92 39.37 24.42
C PHE A 284 9.20 39.80 23.69
N LEU A 285 9.36 41.10 23.42
CA LEU A 285 10.56 41.62 22.76
C LEU A 285 11.85 41.33 23.55
N ALA A 286 11.81 41.51 24.87
CA ALA A 286 12.96 41.22 25.75
C ALA A 286 13.27 39.72 25.82
N ALA A 287 12.23 38.88 25.98
CA ALA A 287 12.37 37.43 26.02
C ALA A 287 12.92 36.87 24.70
N ARG A 288 12.42 37.35 23.56
CA ARG A 288 12.92 36.95 22.23
C ARG A 288 14.36 37.38 22.00
N ALA A 289 14.72 38.61 22.37
CA ALA A 289 16.11 39.05 22.26
C ALA A 289 17.09 38.19 23.10
N LEU A 290 16.67 37.74 24.29
CA LEU A 290 17.44 36.80 25.11
C LEU A 290 17.52 35.40 24.50
N GLN A 291 16.46 34.93 23.87
CA GLN A 291 16.45 33.65 23.16
C GLN A 291 17.46 33.65 22.01
N GLU A 292 17.52 34.73 21.23
CA GLU A 292 18.40 34.86 20.07
C GLU A 292 19.87 35.16 20.45
N CYS A 293 20.09 35.97 21.48
CA CYS A 293 21.43 36.39 21.88
C CYS A 293 22.06 35.52 22.97
N GLY A 294 21.26 34.71 23.66
CA GLY A 294 21.65 34.03 24.89
C GLY A 294 21.84 34.99 26.07
N SER A 295 21.80 34.45 27.29
CA SER A 295 21.92 35.25 28.53
C SER A 295 23.29 35.93 28.70
N ARG A 296 24.33 35.43 28.02
CA ARG A 296 25.69 36.00 28.02
C ARG A 296 25.99 36.90 26.82
N GLY A 297 25.03 37.06 25.90
CA GLY A 297 25.24 37.73 24.62
C GLY A 297 25.95 36.85 23.60
N SER A 298 25.90 37.29 22.34
CA SER A 298 26.45 36.58 21.18
C SER A 298 27.23 37.54 20.27
N SER A 299 27.79 37.03 19.19
CA SER A 299 28.42 37.87 18.15
C SER A 299 27.44 38.88 17.54
N SER A 300 26.14 38.62 17.61
CA SER A 300 25.09 39.52 17.12
C SER A 300 24.76 40.68 18.08
N SER A 301 25.12 40.57 19.36
CA SER A 301 24.79 41.58 20.39
C SER A 301 25.99 42.23 21.06
N ASN A 302 27.20 41.69 20.89
CA ASN A 302 28.40 42.17 21.57
C ASN A 302 29.12 43.35 20.88
N GLY A 303 28.67 43.75 19.68
CA GLY A 303 29.22 44.90 18.94
C GLY A 303 30.57 44.67 18.26
N THR A 304 31.14 43.46 18.28
CA THR A 304 32.44 43.16 17.64
C THR A 304 32.41 43.41 16.13
N SER A 305 31.23 43.32 15.52
CA SER A 305 31.02 43.58 14.08
C SER A 305 30.72 45.05 13.76
N GLY A 306 30.66 45.94 14.74
CA GLY A 306 30.26 47.35 14.57
C GLY A 306 28.78 47.59 14.26
N VAL A 307 27.98 46.51 14.23
CA VAL A 307 26.52 46.51 14.09
C VAL A 307 25.93 45.44 15.01
N TYR A 308 24.63 45.56 15.28
CA TYR A 308 23.89 44.72 16.23
C TYR A 308 22.65 44.14 15.55
N ASN A 309 22.29 42.90 15.91
CA ASN A 309 21.06 42.26 15.48
C ASN A 309 20.49 41.38 16.60
N PHE A 310 19.65 41.97 17.46
CA PHE A 310 19.12 41.32 18.66
C PHE A 310 18.02 40.28 18.37
N TYR A 311 17.43 40.30 17.17
CA TYR A 311 16.35 39.38 16.77
C TYR A 311 16.74 38.46 15.61
N ASN A 312 18.04 38.45 15.25
CA ASN A 312 18.57 37.65 14.16
C ASN A 312 17.86 37.87 12.80
N ILE A 313 17.34 39.08 12.56
CA ILE A 313 16.57 39.42 11.34
C ILE A 313 17.45 39.27 10.10
N GLY A 314 16.92 38.61 9.07
CA GLY A 314 17.63 38.35 7.81
C GLY A 314 18.66 37.21 7.90
N ALA A 315 18.77 36.51 9.04
CA ALA A 315 19.65 35.36 9.17
C ALA A 315 19.03 34.10 8.55
N TYR A 316 19.80 33.40 7.72
CA TYR A 316 19.46 32.08 7.18
C TYR A 316 20.71 31.21 7.05
N SER A 317 20.51 29.89 6.98
CA SER A 317 21.59 28.93 6.78
C SER A 317 22.32 29.20 5.46
N SER A 318 23.63 29.41 5.50
CA SER A 318 24.45 29.68 4.32
C SER A 318 25.88 29.15 4.51
N VAL A 319 26.76 29.33 3.53
CA VAL A 319 28.21 29.07 3.71
C VAL A 319 28.84 29.99 4.77
N LEU A 320 28.16 31.08 5.13
CA LEU A 320 28.45 31.90 6.30
C LEU A 320 27.58 31.43 7.48
N SER A 321 28.02 31.63 8.72
CA SER A 321 27.15 31.39 9.89
C SER A 321 25.89 32.26 9.81
N ALA A 322 24.73 31.74 10.22
CA ALA A 322 23.45 32.48 10.18
C ALA A 322 23.56 33.85 10.89
N SER A 323 24.25 33.89 12.03
CA SER A 323 24.54 35.13 12.77
C SER A 323 25.30 36.17 11.94
N ARG A 324 26.20 35.74 11.04
CA ARG A 324 26.98 36.63 10.18
C ARG A 324 26.12 37.20 9.05
N VAL A 325 25.22 36.39 8.49
CA VAL A 325 24.24 36.86 7.49
C VAL A 325 23.32 37.90 8.12
N GLY A 326 22.78 37.64 9.31
CA GLY A 326 21.96 38.61 10.04
C GLY A 326 22.70 39.92 10.37
N LEU A 327 23.99 39.86 10.69
CA LEU A 327 24.80 41.05 10.90
C LEU A 327 25.09 41.83 9.61
N GLU A 328 25.15 41.16 8.46
CA GLU A 328 25.28 41.83 7.17
C GLU A 328 23.98 42.55 6.79
N PHE A 329 22.83 41.93 7.05
CA PHE A 329 21.54 42.60 6.92
C PHE A 329 21.47 43.85 7.81
N ALA A 330 21.89 43.77 9.07
CA ALA A 330 21.94 44.92 9.97
C ALA A 330 22.88 46.05 9.50
N ARG A 331 23.84 45.74 8.61
CA ARG A 331 24.79 46.70 8.04
C ARG A 331 24.32 47.31 6.72
N LEU A 332 23.76 46.50 5.84
CA LEU A 332 23.46 46.89 4.45
C LEU A 332 21.97 47.03 4.16
N GLY A 333 21.13 46.31 4.89
CA GLY A 333 19.70 46.18 4.64
C GLY A 333 19.41 45.67 3.23
N LEU A 334 18.38 46.22 2.58
CA LEU A 334 17.92 45.76 1.27
C LEU A 334 18.06 46.85 0.19
N ASP A 335 17.49 48.02 0.44
CA ASP A 335 17.48 49.17 -0.47
C ASP A 335 17.35 50.49 0.31
N PRO A 336 17.59 51.67 -0.31
CA PRO A 336 17.54 52.94 0.39
C PRO A 336 16.21 53.26 1.08
N ALA A 337 15.06 52.89 0.50
CA ALA A 337 13.76 53.14 1.09
C ALA A 337 13.52 52.23 2.29
N PHE A 338 13.81 50.93 2.16
CA PHE A 338 13.77 49.98 3.26
C PHE A 338 14.68 50.42 4.42
N ASN A 339 15.93 50.79 4.11
CA ASN A 339 16.92 51.19 5.09
C ASN A 339 16.49 52.46 5.82
N SER A 340 15.84 53.40 5.13
CA SER A 340 15.27 54.60 5.75
C SER A 340 14.10 54.29 6.67
N CYS A 341 13.26 53.30 6.35
CA CYS A 341 12.13 52.91 7.20
C CYS A 341 12.56 52.30 8.54
N TYR A 342 13.64 51.51 8.52
CA TYR A 342 14.15 50.75 9.67
C TYR A 342 15.48 51.28 10.24
N ASN A 343 15.92 52.47 9.82
CA ASN A 343 17.15 53.11 10.29
C ASN A 343 18.40 52.21 10.24
N ILE A 344 18.62 51.54 9.10
CA ILE A 344 19.82 50.76 8.82
C ILE A 344 20.95 51.71 8.36
N PRO A 345 22.20 51.57 8.84
CA PRO A 345 22.74 50.46 9.64
C PRO A 345 22.42 50.52 11.15
N TRP A 346 22.18 49.36 11.75
CA TRP A 346 21.98 49.19 13.20
C TRP A 346 23.31 49.16 13.95
N ASN A 347 24.01 50.29 13.99
CA ASN A 347 25.33 50.46 14.62
C ASN A 347 25.28 50.75 16.14
N THR A 348 24.11 50.70 16.76
CA THR A 348 23.93 50.74 18.22
C THR A 348 22.91 49.69 18.66
N PRO A 349 22.98 49.22 19.93
CA PRO A 349 21.97 48.29 20.44
C PRO A 349 20.55 48.83 20.38
N GLY A 350 20.34 50.13 20.65
CA GLY A 350 19.01 50.73 20.61
C GLY A 350 18.39 50.76 19.21
N LEU A 351 19.16 51.13 18.18
CA LEU A 351 18.66 51.09 16.81
C LEU A 351 18.25 49.67 16.39
N SER A 352 19.03 48.66 16.77
CA SER A 352 18.74 47.25 16.47
C SER A 352 17.47 46.75 17.18
N ILE A 353 17.33 47.05 18.48
CA ILE A 353 16.19 46.59 19.29
C ILE A 353 14.89 47.29 18.83
N VAL A 354 14.91 48.61 18.67
CA VAL A 354 13.67 49.35 18.33
C VAL A 354 13.22 49.11 16.90
N ASN A 355 14.13 49.19 15.92
CA ASN A 355 13.73 49.00 14.52
C ASN A 355 13.56 47.52 14.16
N GLY A 356 14.25 46.61 14.85
CA GLY A 356 13.96 45.19 14.75
C GLY A 356 12.57 44.84 15.28
N ALA A 357 12.12 45.44 16.38
CA ALA A 357 10.76 45.27 16.89
C ALA A 357 9.71 45.80 15.90
N ARG A 358 9.94 46.97 15.28
CA ARG A 358 9.07 47.50 14.21
C ARG A 358 9.00 46.55 13.02
N TRP A 359 10.14 45.98 12.61
CA TRP A 359 10.18 45.00 11.53
C TRP A 359 9.37 43.74 11.85
N ILE A 360 9.46 43.22 13.09
CA ILE A 360 8.63 42.09 13.54
C ILE A 360 7.14 42.43 13.43
N ASN A 361 6.74 43.64 13.81
CA ASN A 361 5.35 44.07 13.67
C ASN A 361 4.90 44.10 12.21
N ASP A 362 5.67 44.77 11.36
CA ASP A 362 5.28 45.07 9.97
C ASP A 362 5.22 43.80 9.10
N TYR A 363 6.04 42.79 9.41
CA TYR A 363 6.11 41.53 8.66
C TYR A 363 5.28 40.40 9.27
N TYR A 364 5.04 40.38 10.58
CA TYR A 364 4.38 39.25 11.26
C TYR A 364 3.10 39.66 12.00
N VAL A 365 3.22 40.45 13.07
CA VAL A 365 2.10 40.73 13.99
C VAL A 365 0.96 41.47 13.27
N SER A 366 1.26 42.55 12.54
CA SER A 366 0.26 43.29 11.74
C SER A 366 -0.28 42.53 10.52
N LYS A 367 0.24 41.34 10.26
CA LYS A 367 -0.19 40.43 9.19
C LYS A 367 -1.01 39.24 9.71
N GLY A 368 -1.52 39.31 10.94
CA GLY A 368 -2.31 38.24 11.57
C GLY A 368 -1.45 37.15 12.23
N GLN A 369 -0.13 37.32 12.34
CA GLN A 369 0.73 36.42 13.12
C GLN A 369 1.05 37.00 14.49
N ASP A 370 -0.01 37.33 15.23
CA ASP A 370 0.00 38.05 16.50
C ASP A 370 0.12 37.15 17.74
N THR A 371 0.32 35.85 17.54
CA THR A 371 0.69 34.88 18.57
C THR A 371 1.91 34.07 18.12
N ILE A 372 2.65 33.48 19.08
CA ILE A 372 3.78 32.58 18.76
C ILE A 372 3.29 31.37 17.93
N TYR A 373 2.08 30.89 18.21
CA TYR A 373 1.45 29.81 17.45
C TYR A 373 1.22 30.22 15.98
N TYR A 374 0.70 31.41 15.72
CA TYR A 374 0.50 31.89 14.34
C TYR A 374 1.80 32.22 13.62
N MET A 375 2.84 32.66 14.34
CA MET A 375 4.18 32.75 13.76
C MET A 375 4.73 31.38 13.34
N ARG A 376 4.34 30.28 14.01
CA ARG A 376 4.77 28.92 13.67
C ARG A 376 3.94 28.31 12.54
N PHE A 377 2.62 28.38 12.62
CA PHE A 377 1.74 27.63 11.71
C PHE A 377 1.12 28.51 10.62
N ASN A 378 0.98 29.81 10.85
CA ASN A 378 0.34 30.78 9.96
C ASN A 378 -1.04 30.33 9.46
N VAL A 379 -1.97 30.23 10.40
CA VAL A 379 -3.35 29.75 10.18
C VAL A 379 -4.41 30.73 10.68
N ALA A 380 -4.00 31.94 11.06
CA ALA A 380 -4.93 32.97 11.51
C ALA A 380 -5.86 33.39 10.38
N SER A 381 -7.13 33.58 10.69
CA SER A 381 -8.17 33.81 9.67
C SER A 381 -8.01 35.13 8.92
N ASP A 382 -7.36 36.10 9.56
CA ASP A 382 -7.05 37.43 9.05
C ASP A 382 -5.63 37.54 8.48
N SER A 383 -4.89 36.42 8.43
CA SER A 383 -3.55 36.40 7.85
C SER A 383 -3.61 36.68 6.35
N ALA A 384 -2.76 37.61 5.90
CA ALA A 384 -2.64 37.99 4.49
C ALA A 384 -2.26 36.80 3.59
N THR A 385 -1.66 35.75 4.16
CA THR A 385 -1.30 34.49 3.50
C THR A 385 -1.65 33.32 4.42
N SER A 386 -2.92 33.16 4.82
CA SER A 386 -3.39 32.04 5.65
C SER A 386 -3.36 30.69 4.91
N ASP A 387 -2.16 30.20 4.59
CA ASP A 387 -1.90 29.02 3.74
C ASP A 387 -0.69 28.19 4.21
N CYS A 388 -0.30 28.29 5.49
CA CYS A 388 0.90 27.64 6.04
C CYS A 388 2.22 28.03 5.33
N THR A 389 2.26 29.20 4.68
CA THR A 389 3.50 29.84 4.21
C THR A 389 3.93 30.94 5.18
N HIS A 390 5.03 31.66 4.90
CA HIS A 390 5.49 32.77 5.74
C HIS A 390 5.66 32.43 7.24
N GLN A 391 6.16 31.24 7.55
CA GLN A 391 6.38 30.78 8.92
C GLN A 391 7.72 31.30 9.45
N TYR A 392 7.70 31.83 10.67
CA TYR A 392 8.90 32.33 11.36
C TYR A 392 9.89 31.21 11.70
N MET A 393 9.41 29.97 11.80
CA MET A 393 10.17 28.83 12.35
C MET A 393 9.67 27.50 11.76
N THR A 394 10.60 26.57 11.54
CA THR A 394 10.32 25.23 10.97
C THR A 394 10.30 24.12 12.02
N ALA A 395 10.95 24.31 13.16
CA ALA A 395 10.97 23.32 14.25
C ALA A 395 9.55 23.06 14.77
N THR A 396 9.13 21.81 14.85
CA THR A 396 7.73 21.45 15.18
C THR A 396 7.32 21.89 16.60
N GLN A 397 8.28 21.88 17.53
CA GLN A 397 8.07 22.14 18.96
C GLN A 397 8.43 23.57 19.41
N SER A 398 8.79 24.47 18.49
CA SER A 398 9.34 25.78 18.85
C SER A 398 8.30 26.69 19.50
N ALA A 399 7.05 26.68 19.02
CA ALA A 399 5.98 27.49 19.61
C ALA A 399 5.76 27.16 21.10
N TYR A 400 5.70 25.87 21.44
CA TYR A 400 5.65 25.41 22.83
C TYR A 400 6.91 25.82 23.62
N SER A 401 8.09 25.64 23.04
CA SER A 401 9.35 25.97 23.73
C SER A 401 9.45 27.46 24.06
N GLU A 402 9.05 28.33 23.13
CA GLU A 402 8.98 29.78 23.35
C GLU A 402 7.86 30.17 24.32
N ALA A 403 6.73 29.46 24.33
CA ALA A 403 5.66 29.66 25.31
C ALA A 403 6.15 29.46 26.75
N VAL A 404 6.96 28.42 27.00
CA VAL A 404 7.57 28.18 28.32
C VAL A 404 8.48 29.35 28.71
N THR A 405 9.28 29.87 27.78
CA THR A 405 10.10 31.07 28.02
C THR A 405 9.23 32.28 28.34
N MET A 406 8.13 32.47 27.60
CA MET A 406 7.19 33.55 27.81
C MET A 406 6.51 33.47 29.18
N TYR A 407 5.97 32.31 29.55
CA TYR A 407 5.40 32.06 30.88
C TYR A 407 6.38 32.43 32.00
N ASN A 408 7.64 31.99 31.89
CA ASN A 408 8.67 32.30 32.88
C ASN A 408 8.95 33.80 32.96
N ALA A 409 8.90 34.52 31.84
CA ALA A 409 9.05 35.97 31.82
C ALA A 409 7.90 36.64 32.58
N TYR A 410 6.64 36.29 32.27
CA TYR A 410 5.46 36.83 32.97
C TYR A 410 5.44 36.51 34.47
N SER A 411 5.85 35.28 34.83
CA SER A 411 5.99 34.87 36.22
C SER A 411 7.03 35.71 36.97
N LYS A 412 8.22 35.92 36.39
CA LYS A 412 9.27 36.77 36.98
C LYS A 412 8.84 38.23 37.09
N SER A 413 8.08 38.72 36.12
CA SER A 413 7.57 40.09 36.09
C SER A 413 6.41 40.34 37.07
N GLY A 414 5.92 39.30 37.77
CA GLY A 414 4.88 39.41 38.79
C GLY A 414 3.49 39.70 38.23
N ILE A 415 3.28 39.54 36.93
CA ILE A 415 2.02 39.90 36.24
C ILE A 415 1.28 38.67 35.67
N LEU A 416 1.61 37.47 36.13
CA LEU A 416 1.00 36.23 35.64
C LEU A 416 -0.54 36.20 35.81
N ASN A 417 -1.07 36.89 36.84
CA ASN A 417 -2.51 36.92 37.15
C ASN A 417 -3.22 38.19 36.64
N SER A 418 -2.60 38.96 35.75
CA SER A 418 -3.26 40.07 35.07
C SER A 418 -4.25 39.57 34.01
N ALA A 419 -5.01 40.47 33.41
CA ALA A 419 -5.94 40.15 32.32
C ALA A 419 -5.15 39.89 31.02
N LEU A 420 -4.67 38.66 30.85
CA LEU A 420 -3.96 38.20 29.67
C LEU A 420 -4.96 37.61 28.66
N THR A 421 -4.85 38.03 27.39
CA THR A 421 -5.70 37.54 26.30
C THR A 421 -4.98 36.45 25.52
N PHE A 422 -5.64 35.30 25.34
CA PHE A 422 -5.14 34.17 24.56
C PHE A 422 -6.04 33.94 23.34
N CYS A 423 -5.50 34.16 22.15
CA CYS A 423 -6.14 33.92 20.86
C CYS A 423 -5.85 32.48 20.41
N ILE A 424 -6.86 31.62 20.53
CA ILE A 424 -6.71 30.17 20.38
C ILE A 424 -7.36 29.72 19.06
N PRO A 425 -6.60 29.06 18.17
CA PRO A 425 -7.14 28.60 16.90
C PRO A 425 -8.13 27.45 17.04
N VAL A 426 -9.17 27.50 16.22
CA VAL A 426 -10.18 26.47 16.05
C VAL A 426 -10.26 26.11 14.57
N TYR A 427 -9.93 24.86 14.25
CA TYR A 427 -10.03 24.33 12.88
C TYR A 427 -11.37 23.64 12.67
N SER A 428 -11.81 23.58 11.41
CA SER A 428 -12.90 22.68 11.02
C SER A 428 -12.41 21.23 10.92
N ASN A 429 -13.31 20.25 11.08
CA ASN A 429 -13.02 18.81 10.98
C ASN A 429 -11.88 18.29 11.89
N MET A 430 -11.72 18.87 13.07
CA MET A 430 -10.75 18.37 14.06
C MET A 430 -11.13 16.97 14.57
N PRO A 431 -10.14 16.15 14.98
CA PRO A 431 -10.41 14.89 15.68
C PRO A 431 -11.22 15.14 16.95
N SER A 432 -12.11 14.21 17.31
CA SER A 432 -12.98 14.33 18.49
C SER A 432 -12.17 14.51 19.78
N GLU A 433 -11.02 13.84 19.86
CA GLU A 433 -10.08 13.92 20.98
C GLU A 433 -8.80 14.67 20.59
N ALA A 434 -8.07 15.16 21.60
CA ALA A 434 -6.77 15.78 21.38
C ALA A 434 -5.77 14.76 20.80
N SER A 435 -5.01 15.19 19.77
CA SER A 435 -4.05 14.34 19.08
C SER A 435 -3.02 13.79 20.08
N PRO A 436 -2.84 12.47 20.25
CA PRO A 436 -1.92 11.93 21.24
C PRO A 436 -0.47 12.20 20.85
N LEU A 437 0.42 12.23 21.85
CA LEU A 437 1.86 12.23 21.59
C LEU A 437 2.21 10.91 20.88
N PRO A 438 3.00 10.94 19.79
CA PRO A 438 3.32 9.72 19.07
C PRO A 438 4.20 8.77 19.86
N THR A 439 3.92 7.49 19.65
CA THR A 439 4.68 6.31 20.04
C THR A 439 4.91 5.47 18.79
N SER A 440 5.77 4.45 18.88
CA SER A 440 5.99 3.52 17.77
C SER A 440 4.74 2.78 17.30
N THR A 441 3.68 2.72 18.12
CA THR A 441 2.45 2.00 17.81
C THR A 441 1.30 2.89 17.36
N ASN A 442 1.23 4.16 17.76
CA ASN A 442 0.11 5.03 17.39
C ASN A 442 0.43 5.98 16.21
N CYS A 443 1.70 6.14 15.85
CA CYS A 443 2.11 7.11 14.83
C CYS A 443 1.62 6.77 13.42
N TYR A 444 1.16 5.52 13.21
CA TYR A 444 0.62 5.02 11.95
C TYR A 444 -0.91 4.82 11.95
N ASP A 445 -1.59 5.09 13.06
CA ASP A 445 -3.01 4.77 13.23
C ASP A 445 -3.91 5.45 12.20
N ALA A 446 -3.56 6.67 11.80
CA ALA A 446 -4.29 7.41 10.77
C ALA A 446 -4.25 6.70 9.41
N PHE A 447 -3.09 6.15 9.03
CA PHE A 447 -2.94 5.41 7.78
C PHE A 447 -3.68 4.08 7.84
N VAL A 448 -3.54 3.33 8.93
CA VAL A 448 -4.24 2.05 9.11
C VAL A 448 -5.75 2.26 9.08
N THR A 449 -6.27 3.24 9.82
CA THR A 449 -7.71 3.56 9.84
C THR A 449 -8.20 3.95 8.45
N PHE A 450 -7.44 4.74 7.71
CA PHE A 450 -7.73 5.09 6.32
C PHE A 450 -7.82 3.85 5.41
N LEU A 451 -6.90 2.89 5.54
CA LEU A 451 -6.95 1.65 4.77
C LEU A 451 -8.22 0.85 5.08
N PHE A 452 -8.54 0.65 6.36
CA PHE A 452 -9.75 -0.07 6.78
C PHE A 452 -11.03 0.58 6.24
N ASP A 453 -11.15 1.91 6.33
CA ASP A 453 -12.29 2.65 5.81
C ASP A 453 -12.43 2.48 4.29
N LYS A 454 -11.37 2.78 3.53
CA LYS A 454 -11.44 2.79 2.06
C LYS A 454 -11.50 1.40 1.44
N THR A 455 -10.81 0.42 2.01
CA THR A 455 -10.75 -0.94 1.45
C THR A 455 -11.82 -1.86 2.00
N LEU A 456 -12.18 -1.76 3.29
CA LEU A 456 -13.11 -2.69 3.94
C LEU A 456 -14.43 -2.02 4.37
N GLY A 457 -14.53 -0.68 4.35
CA GLY A 457 -15.77 0.03 4.67
C GLY A 457 -16.14 -0.01 6.16
N ARG A 458 -15.15 -0.22 7.04
CA ARG A 458 -15.34 -0.29 8.50
C ARG A 458 -14.14 0.28 9.23
N ALA A 459 -14.31 0.60 10.52
CA ALA A 459 -13.20 0.92 11.39
C ALA A 459 -12.42 -0.35 11.83
N PRO A 460 -11.12 -0.24 12.11
CA PRO A 460 -10.35 -1.34 12.72
C PRO A 460 -10.75 -1.55 14.18
N SER A 461 -10.66 -2.79 14.66
CA SER A 461 -10.59 -3.09 16.09
C SER A 461 -9.28 -2.61 16.70
N SER A 462 -9.22 -2.44 18.03
CA SER A 462 -7.98 -2.04 18.71
C SER A 462 -6.83 -3.02 18.50
N ALA A 463 -7.11 -4.32 18.37
CA ALA A 463 -6.09 -5.34 18.10
C ALA A 463 -5.55 -5.23 16.66
N GLU A 464 -6.42 -5.07 15.67
CA GLU A 464 -6.03 -4.87 14.27
C GLU A 464 -5.20 -3.58 14.11
N LEU A 465 -5.61 -2.49 14.77
CA LEU A 465 -4.90 -1.22 14.74
C LEU A 465 -3.46 -1.38 15.25
N VAL A 466 -3.29 -1.98 16.42
CA VAL A 466 -1.97 -2.24 17.02
C VAL A 466 -1.12 -3.16 16.14
N GLU A 467 -1.69 -4.24 15.62
CA GLU A 467 -0.97 -5.19 14.77
C GLU A 467 -0.42 -4.51 13.51
N ARG A 468 -1.29 -3.81 12.76
CA ARG A 468 -0.90 -3.17 11.51
C ARG A 468 0.08 -2.02 11.75
N SER A 469 -0.15 -1.18 12.75
CA SER A 469 0.79 -0.11 13.11
C SER A 469 2.17 -0.67 13.52
N THR A 470 2.22 -1.82 14.20
CA THR A 470 3.48 -2.50 14.56
C THR A 470 4.22 -3.05 13.33
N GLN A 471 3.49 -3.52 12.31
CA GLN A 471 4.13 -3.96 11.07
C GLN A 471 4.82 -2.77 10.35
N LEU A 472 4.16 -1.61 10.29
CA LEU A 472 4.72 -0.39 9.71
C LEU A 472 5.92 0.11 10.52
N SER A 473 5.84 0.07 11.85
CA SER A 473 6.96 0.45 12.72
C SER A 473 8.18 -0.45 12.53
N ASN A 474 7.96 -1.72 12.15
CA ASN A 474 9.00 -2.70 11.86
C ASN A 474 9.48 -2.66 10.40
N GLY A 475 9.13 -1.61 9.64
CA GLY A 475 9.68 -1.32 8.31
C GLY A 475 8.87 -1.88 7.13
N LYS A 476 7.64 -2.38 7.38
CA LYS A 476 6.73 -2.77 6.29
C LYS A 476 6.43 -1.58 5.39
N GLU A 477 6.51 -1.79 4.09
CA GLU A 477 6.20 -0.77 3.10
C GLU A 477 4.68 -0.56 3.01
N ALA A 478 4.26 0.69 2.80
CA ALA A 478 2.86 1.05 2.70
C ALA A 478 2.19 0.36 1.51
N VAL A 479 2.90 0.28 0.38
CA VAL A 479 2.40 -0.40 -0.82
C VAL A 479 2.20 -1.90 -0.58
N ASP A 480 3.07 -2.56 0.19
CA ASP A 480 2.90 -3.97 0.54
C ASP A 480 1.73 -4.18 1.50
N MET A 481 1.56 -3.26 2.46
CA MET A 481 0.40 -3.31 3.35
C MET A 481 -0.91 -3.16 2.58
N ILE A 482 -0.99 -2.22 1.62
CA ILE A 482 -2.18 -2.05 0.78
C ILE A 482 -2.49 -3.33 0.01
N VAL A 483 -1.47 -4.02 -0.53
CA VAL A 483 -1.63 -5.31 -1.22
C VAL A 483 -2.34 -6.33 -0.34
N GLU A 484 -1.99 -6.44 0.94
CA GLU A 484 -2.67 -7.35 1.87
C GLU A 484 -4.15 -7.03 2.05
N PHE A 485 -4.53 -5.75 2.04
CA PHE A 485 -5.94 -5.36 2.11
C PHE A 485 -6.67 -5.70 0.81
N ILE A 486 -6.12 -5.31 -0.34
CA ILE A 486 -6.80 -5.45 -1.65
C ILE A 486 -6.79 -6.88 -2.20
N THR A 487 -6.01 -7.78 -1.60
CA THR A 487 -6.03 -9.23 -1.91
C THR A 487 -6.76 -10.05 -0.85
N SER A 488 -7.24 -9.43 0.22
CA SER A 488 -7.96 -10.11 1.30
C SER A 488 -9.30 -10.69 0.84
N ALA A 489 -9.75 -11.76 1.52
CA ALA A 489 -11.06 -12.34 1.26
C ALA A 489 -12.21 -11.34 1.48
N GLU A 490 -12.07 -10.47 2.49
CA GLU A 490 -13.05 -9.42 2.81
C GLU A 490 -13.16 -8.39 1.69
N PHE A 491 -12.03 -7.95 1.14
CA PHE A 491 -12.03 -7.05 -0.01
C PHE A 491 -12.59 -7.71 -1.27
N ASN A 492 -12.18 -8.94 -1.56
CA ASN A 492 -12.62 -9.68 -2.76
C ASN A 492 -14.14 -9.94 -2.74
N ALA A 493 -14.75 -10.11 -1.57
CA ALA A 493 -16.19 -10.27 -1.42
C ALA A 493 -17.00 -9.04 -1.89
N ARG A 494 -16.36 -7.87 -2.04
CA ARG A 494 -17.01 -6.65 -2.58
C ARG A 494 -17.32 -6.75 -4.08
N GLY A 495 -16.66 -7.63 -4.83
CA GLY A 495 -16.96 -7.87 -6.25
C GLY A 495 -16.81 -6.65 -7.15
N LEU A 496 -15.82 -5.79 -6.90
CA LEU A 496 -15.63 -4.55 -7.65
C LEU A 496 -15.37 -4.82 -9.14
N THR A 497 -15.96 -4.01 -10.01
CA THR A 497 -15.62 -3.97 -11.44
C THR A 497 -14.22 -3.40 -11.65
N ASP A 498 -13.65 -3.58 -12.85
CA ASP A 498 -12.31 -3.05 -13.15
C ASP A 498 -12.25 -1.52 -13.01
N SER A 499 -13.27 -0.80 -13.48
CA SER A 499 -13.34 0.66 -13.33
C SER A 499 -13.45 1.09 -11.86
N GLN A 500 -14.21 0.37 -11.04
CA GLN A 500 -14.33 0.64 -9.61
C GLN A 500 -13.03 0.35 -8.86
N PHE A 501 -12.32 -0.73 -9.24
CA PHE A 501 -11.02 -1.05 -8.67
C PHE A 501 -9.99 0.04 -9.01
N ILE A 502 -9.93 0.48 -10.27
CA ILE A 502 -9.02 1.55 -10.72
C ILE A 502 -9.27 2.85 -9.95
N ASP A 503 -10.53 3.29 -9.86
CA ASP A 503 -10.87 4.52 -9.13
C ASP A 503 -10.49 4.41 -7.65
N LEU A 504 -10.74 3.27 -7.01
CA LEU A 504 -10.31 3.03 -5.63
C LEU A 504 -8.79 3.07 -5.48
N MET A 505 -8.01 2.56 -6.44
CA MET A 505 -6.55 2.64 -6.38
C MET A 505 -6.06 4.09 -6.48
N TYR A 506 -6.70 4.93 -7.30
CA TYR A 506 -6.40 6.36 -7.36
C TYR A 506 -6.73 7.05 -6.02
N GLN A 507 -7.86 6.72 -5.40
CA GLN A 507 -8.22 7.29 -4.10
C GLN A 507 -7.26 6.85 -2.98
N LEU A 508 -6.84 5.58 -2.99
CA LEU A 508 -5.91 5.02 -2.00
C LEU A 508 -4.49 5.57 -2.15
N LEU A 509 -3.98 5.60 -3.39
CA LEU A 509 -2.57 5.87 -3.67
C LEU A 509 -2.30 7.33 -4.00
N LEU A 510 -3.29 8.09 -4.50
CA LEU A 510 -3.12 9.46 -4.98
C LEU A 510 -4.09 10.46 -4.31
N GLY A 511 -5.08 9.99 -3.56
CA GLY A 511 -6.02 10.85 -2.83
C GLY A 511 -7.04 11.58 -3.68
N ARG A 512 -7.30 11.09 -4.90
CA ARG A 512 -8.23 11.70 -5.86
C ARG A 512 -8.93 10.63 -6.68
N ASN A 513 -9.99 11.02 -7.37
CA ASN A 513 -10.67 10.14 -8.31
C ASN A 513 -9.86 10.02 -9.62
N VAL A 514 -10.08 8.93 -10.35
CA VAL A 514 -9.46 8.72 -11.65
C VAL A 514 -10.09 9.61 -12.72
N GLU A 515 -9.24 10.26 -13.51
CA GLU A 515 -9.64 11.01 -14.70
C GLU A 515 -9.93 10.08 -15.90
N ALA A 516 -10.70 10.56 -16.86
CA ALA A 516 -11.15 9.75 -18.00
C ALA A 516 -9.99 9.10 -18.79
N ASP A 517 -8.92 9.86 -19.06
CA ASP A 517 -7.76 9.37 -19.82
C ASP A 517 -6.94 8.34 -19.03
N GLY A 518 -6.77 8.57 -17.72
CA GLY A 518 -6.13 7.61 -16.81
C GLY A 518 -6.92 6.31 -16.72
N LEU A 519 -8.24 6.41 -16.59
CA LEU A 519 -9.13 5.25 -16.58
C LEU A 519 -9.04 4.45 -17.88
N ALA A 520 -9.10 5.13 -19.03
CA ALA A 520 -8.98 4.48 -20.34
C ALA A 520 -7.64 3.77 -20.50
N THR A 521 -6.54 4.39 -20.04
CA THR A 521 -5.21 3.80 -20.08
C THR A 521 -5.15 2.48 -19.29
N HIS A 522 -5.63 2.47 -18.05
CA HIS A 522 -5.60 1.27 -17.21
C HIS A 522 -6.57 0.19 -17.69
N LEU A 523 -7.74 0.57 -18.22
CA LEU A 523 -8.66 -0.39 -18.84
C LEU A 523 -8.04 -1.04 -20.09
N ASN A 524 -7.30 -0.30 -20.89
CA ASN A 524 -6.55 -0.86 -22.03
C ASN A 524 -5.45 -1.83 -21.57
N THR A 525 -4.75 -1.52 -20.47
CA THR A 525 -3.79 -2.46 -19.84
C THR A 525 -4.46 -3.78 -19.46
N LEU A 526 -5.64 -3.73 -18.83
CA LEU A 526 -6.39 -4.93 -18.47
C LEU A 526 -6.90 -5.68 -19.70
N ALA A 527 -7.43 -4.96 -20.70
CA ALA A 527 -7.92 -5.54 -21.95
C ALA A 527 -6.80 -6.24 -22.74
N PHE A 528 -5.56 -5.72 -22.66
CA PHE A 528 -4.38 -6.34 -23.25
C PHE A 528 -4.05 -7.71 -22.63
N GLY A 529 -4.44 -7.95 -21.37
CA GLY A 529 -4.26 -9.23 -20.69
C GLY A 529 -3.63 -9.12 -19.32
N TYR A 530 -3.05 -7.97 -18.95
CA TYR A 530 -2.44 -7.77 -17.63
C TYR A 530 -3.45 -7.91 -16.50
N SER A 531 -2.95 -8.25 -15.32
CA SER A 531 -3.73 -8.36 -14.09
C SER A 531 -4.03 -6.98 -13.48
N ARG A 532 -4.95 -6.97 -12.51
CA ARG A 532 -5.19 -5.79 -11.65
C ARG A 532 -3.95 -5.38 -10.86
N MET A 533 -3.03 -6.30 -10.58
CA MET A 533 -1.80 -6.02 -9.85
C MET A 533 -0.79 -5.25 -10.69
N THR A 534 -0.81 -5.37 -12.03
CA THR A 534 -0.04 -4.47 -12.90
C THR A 534 -0.57 -3.04 -12.84
N VAL A 535 -1.90 -2.86 -12.85
CA VAL A 535 -2.50 -1.52 -12.69
C VAL A 535 -2.11 -0.92 -11.34
N TYR A 536 -2.20 -1.72 -10.27
CA TYR A 536 -1.73 -1.31 -8.95
C TYR A 536 -0.24 -0.91 -8.96
N ALA A 537 0.64 -1.73 -9.55
CA ALA A 537 2.07 -1.45 -9.65
C ALA A 537 2.37 -0.12 -10.38
N ASN A 538 1.67 0.13 -11.50
CA ASN A 538 1.85 1.35 -12.29
C ASN A 538 1.52 2.62 -11.47
N ILE A 539 0.48 2.57 -10.64
CA ILE A 539 0.06 3.69 -9.80
C ILE A 539 0.97 3.80 -8.57
N ALA A 540 1.25 2.68 -7.90
CA ALA A 540 2.03 2.61 -6.66
C ALA A 540 3.46 3.12 -6.84
N ASN A 541 4.06 2.89 -8.02
CA ASN A 541 5.42 3.31 -8.34
C ASN A 541 5.51 4.75 -8.89
N SER A 542 4.41 5.51 -8.94
CA SER A 542 4.42 6.89 -9.40
C SER A 542 4.99 7.85 -8.35
N GLN A 543 5.61 8.94 -8.81
CA GLN A 543 6.07 10.02 -7.91
C GLN A 543 4.90 10.66 -7.13
N GLU A 544 3.73 10.70 -7.74
CA GLU A 544 2.51 11.20 -7.11
C GLU A 544 2.11 10.33 -5.91
N CYS A 545 2.19 8.99 -6.04
CA CYS A 545 1.96 8.06 -4.93
C CYS A 545 2.95 8.29 -3.78
N LEU A 546 4.24 8.40 -4.09
CA LEU A 546 5.28 8.68 -3.09
C LEU A 546 4.97 9.97 -2.32
N ASN A 547 4.56 11.03 -3.02
CA ASN A 547 4.23 12.31 -2.39
C ASN A 547 2.95 12.24 -1.56
N TYR A 548 1.92 11.54 -2.03
CA TYR A 548 0.63 11.45 -1.35
C TYR A 548 0.70 10.57 -0.10
N LEU A 549 1.11 9.30 -0.26
CA LEU A 549 1.27 8.39 0.87
C LEU A 549 2.35 8.85 1.83
N GLY A 550 3.35 9.58 1.34
CA GLY A 550 4.39 10.16 2.18
C GLY A 550 3.89 11.13 3.25
N ARG A 551 2.71 11.73 3.06
CA ARG A 551 2.07 12.61 4.06
C ARG A 551 1.60 11.86 5.31
N TYR A 552 1.49 10.54 5.24
CA TYR A 552 1.23 9.68 6.40
C TYR A 552 2.50 9.27 7.13
N SER A 553 3.67 9.75 6.70
CA SER A 553 4.96 9.44 7.33
C SER A 553 5.29 7.95 7.37
N VAL A 554 4.74 7.19 6.42
CA VAL A 554 5.00 5.76 6.20
C VAL A 554 6.13 5.55 5.20
N ARG A 555 6.86 4.44 5.30
CA ARG A 555 7.79 4.04 4.26
C ARG A 555 6.97 3.59 3.04
N VAL A 556 6.91 4.39 1.99
CA VAL A 556 5.98 4.13 0.86
C VAL A 556 6.34 2.84 0.12
N GLY A 557 7.59 2.72 -0.33
CA GLY A 557 8.08 1.53 -1.01
C GLY A 557 7.91 1.54 -2.53
N SER A 558 8.13 0.37 -3.15
CA SER A 558 7.80 0.13 -4.55
C SER A 558 7.24 -1.29 -4.71
N TYR A 559 6.37 -1.47 -5.70
CA TYR A 559 5.68 -2.74 -5.91
C TYR A 559 5.96 -3.31 -7.29
N THR A 560 6.19 -4.63 -7.36
CA THR A 560 6.27 -5.38 -8.61
C THR A 560 5.28 -6.53 -8.53
N SER A 561 4.44 -6.69 -9.55
CA SER A 561 3.50 -7.80 -9.62
C SER A 561 4.23 -9.14 -9.71
N ASP A 562 3.81 -10.10 -8.91
CA ASP A 562 4.23 -11.50 -8.97
C ASP A 562 3.18 -12.40 -9.65
N ASP A 563 2.11 -11.81 -10.20
CA ASP A 563 1.11 -12.56 -10.95
C ASP A 563 1.76 -13.23 -12.17
N ASN A 564 1.54 -14.54 -12.28
CA ASN A 564 2.10 -15.37 -13.32
C ASN A 564 1.77 -14.85 -14.72
N VAL A 565 0.61 -14.23 -14.93
CA VAL A 565 0.27 -13.64 -16.23
C VAL A 565 1.14 -12.42 -16.55
N ASP A 566 1.43 -11.59 -15.56
CA ASP A 566 2.17 -10.35 -15.73
C ASP A 566 3.65 -10.63 -16.02
N LEU A 567 4.23 -11.62 -15.32
CA LEU A 567 5.60 -12.08 -15.51
C LEU A 567 5.87 -12.66 -16.90
N HIS A 568 4.83 -13.16 -17.57
CA HIS A 568 4.94 -13.91 -18.83
C HIS A 568 4.19 -13.24 -19.99
N MET A 569 3.88 -11.94 -19.90
CA MET A 569 3.14 -11.24 -20.95
C MET A 569 3.87 -11.23 -22.31
N SER A 570 5.18 -11.46 -22.32
CA SER A 570 5.97 -11.66 -23.54
C SER A 570 5.49 -12.86 -24.38
N TYR A 571 4.72 -13.79 -23.82
CA TYR A 571 4.15 -14.95 -24.53
C TYR A 571 2.88 -14.58 -25.33
N ARG A 572 2.29 -13.41 -25.08
CA ARG A 572 1.05 -12.99 -25.74
C ARG A 572 1.12 -13.04 -27.28
N PRO A 573 2.16 -12.52 -27.95
CA PRO A 573 2.23 -12.54 -29.41
C PRO A 573 2.22 -13.95 -30.00
N PHE A 574 2.83 -14.92 -29.29
CA PHE A 574 2.78 -16.33 -29.68
C PHE A 574 1.33 -16.82 -29.71
N VAL A 575 0.58 -16.64 -28.63
CA VAL A 575 -0.82 -17.11 -28.53
C VAL A 575 -1.73 -16.37 -29.52
N VAL A 576 -1.54 -15.06 -29.71
CA VAL A 576 -2.28 -14.27 -30.71
C VAL A 576 -2.08 -14.85 -32.11
N SER A 577 -0.83 -15.15 -32.49
CA SER A 577 -0.51 -15.76 -33.78
C SER A 577 -1.21 -17.10 -33.98
N LEU A 578 -1.31 -17.94 -32.94
CA LEU A 578 -2.06 -19.20 -33.03
C LEU A 578 -3.53 -18.96 -33.36
N TYR A 579 -4.20 -18.05 -32.64
CA TYR A 579 -5.61 -17.75 -32.85
C TYR A 579 -5.90 -17.13 -34.21
N GLU A 580 -5.06 -16.18 -34.66
CA GLU A 580 -5.25 -15.51 -35.94
C GLU A 580 -5.10 -16.48 -37.11
N ASN A 581 -4.12 -17.39 -37.05
CA ASN A 581 -3.83 -18.30 -38.15
C ASN A 581 -4.64 -19.62 -38.11
N PHE A 582 -5.09 -20.08 -36.94
CA PHE A 582 -5.95 -21.28 -36.81
C PHE A 582 -7.44 -20.97 -36.78
N LEU A 583 -7.86 -19.84 -36.22
CA LEU A 583 -9.27 -19.52 -35.98
C LEU A 583 -9.72 -18.25 -36.70
N GLY A 584 -8.81 -17.53 -37.36
CA GLY A 584 -9.13 -16.34 -38.14
C GLY A 584 -9.60 -15.15 -37.31
N ARG A 585 -9.30 -15.11 -36.01
CA ARG A 585 -9.69 -14.01 -35.10
C ARG A 585 -8.63 -13.71 -34.06
N THR A 586 -8.72 -12.53 -33.47
CA THR A 586 -7.93 -12.18 -32.29
C THR A 586 -8.46 -12.90 -31.05
N ILE A 587 -7.54 -13.35 -30.20
CA ILE A 587 -7.87 -13.91 -28.89
C ILE A 587 -8.45 -12.84 -27.95
N ASP A 588 -9.43 -13.23 -27.13
CA ASP A 588 -10.00 -12.38 -26.09
C ASP A 588 -9.12 -12.31 -24.83
N THR A 589 -9.43 -11.39 -23.92
CA THR A 589 -8.66 -11.17 -22.69
C THR A 589 -8.63 -12.40 -21.78
N SER A 590 -9.74 -13.14 -21.65
CA SER A 590 -9.82 -14.32 -20.79
C SER A 590 -8.98 -15.47 -21.35
N GLY A 591 -9.08 -15.71 -22.67
CA GLY A 591 -8.21 -16.65 -23.37
C GLY A 591 -6.73 -16.29 -23.24
N THR A 592 -6.39 -15.01 -23.42
CA THR A 592 -5.02 -14.51 -23.28
C THR A 592 -4.45 -14.84 -21.90
N ARG A 593 -5.17 -14.47 -20.84
CA ARG A 593 -4.74 -14.73 -19.45
C ARG A 593 -4.58 -16.23 -19.18
N ASN A 594 -5.53 -17.04 -19.65
CA ASN A 594 -5.50 -18.48 -19.44
C ASN A 594 -4.26 -19.12 -20.08
N TRP A 595 -4.01 -18.89 -21.36
CA TRP A 595 -2.87 -19.50 -22.06
C TRP A 595 -1.53 -19.02 -21.53
N ILE A 596 -1.37 -17.72 -21.29
CA ILE A 596 -0.14 -17.17 -20.74
C ILE A 596 0.13 -17.80 -19.37
N SER A 597 -0.89 -17.94 -18.53
CA SER A 597 -0.72 -18.58 -17.22
C SER A 597 -0.32 -20.05 -17.34
N GLN A 598 -0.93 -20.82 -18.24
CA GLN A 598 -0.58 -22.24 -18.43
C GLN A 598 0.84 -22.42 -18.97
N LEU A 599 1.26 -21.57 -19.90
CA LEU A 599 2.62 -21.54 -20.45
C LEU A 599 3.65 -21.12 -19.40
N GLY A 600 3.40 -20.04 -18.65
CA GLY A 600 4.28 -19.53 -17.60
C GLY A 600 4.44 -20.49 -16.41
N ALA A 601 3.37 -21.23 -16.08
CA ALA A 601 3.42 -22.28 -15.06
C ALA A 601 4.08 -23.58 -15.55
N GLY A 602 4.41 -23.69 -16.84
CA GLY A 602 4.96 -24.91 -17.45
C GLY A 602 3.98 -26.09 -17.48
N VAL A 603 2.67 -25.83 -17.32
CA VAL A 603 1.60 -26.83 -17.41
C VAL A 603 1.43 -27.28 -18.87
N MET A 604 1.59 -26.35 -19.81
CA MET A 604 1.54 -26.61 -21.23
C MET A 604 2.79 -26.10 -21.95
N SER A 605 3.21 -26.83 -22.97
CA SER A 605 4.23 -26.43 -23.93
C SER A 605 3.61 -25.75 -25.15
N GLY A 606 4.42 -25.05 -25.94
CA GLY A 606 3.98 -24.50 -27.23
C GLY A 606 3.31 -25.55 -28.12
N PRO A 607 3.91 -26.76 -28.29
CA PRO A 607 3.28 -27.85 -29.04
C PRO A 607 1.93 -28.29 -28.48
N GLN A 608 1.80 -28.38 -27.16
CA GLN A 608 0.54 -28.77 -26.52
C GLN A 608 -0.55 -27.69 -26.66
N VAL A 609 -0.20 -26.41 -26.65
CA VAL A 609 -1.17 -25.31 -26.88
C VAL A 609 -1.66 -25.33 -28.33
N ALA A 610 -0.76 -25.47 -29.30
CA ALA A 610 -1.14 -25.57 -30.71
C ALA A 610 -2.06 -26.79 -30.96
N ALA A 611 -1.72 -27.93 -30.37
CA ALA A 611 -2.56 -29.13 -30.45
C ALA A 611 -3.94 -28.93 -29.81
N ALA A 612 -3.99 -28.37 -28.60
CA ALA A 612 -5.25 -28.10 -27.91
C ALA A 612 -6.17 -27.15 -28.70
N LEU A 613 -5.61 -26.16 -29.40
CA LEU A 613 -6.39 -25.28 -30.28
C LEU A 613 -6.92 -26.03 -31.50
N SER A 614 -6.11 -26.87 -32.14
CA SER A 614 -6.54 -27.67 -33.29
C SER A 614 -7.64 -28.69 -32.97
N HIS A 615 -7.78 -29.06 -31.69
CA HIS A 615 -8.84 -29.96 -31.20
C HIS A 615 -10.05 -29.21 -30.64
N SER A 616 -10.02 -27.89 -30.61
CA SER A 616 -11.13 -27.10 -30.08
C SER A 616 -12.39 -27.27 -30.94
N THR A 617 -13.55 -27.15 -30.29
CA THR A 617 -14.85 -27.11 -30.99
C THR A 617 -14.88 -26.02 -32.05
N GLU A 618 -14.21 -24.90 -31.79
CA GLU A 618 -14.12 -23.78 -32.74
C GLU A 618 -13.33 -24.16 -33.99
N PHE A 619 -12.13 -24.73 -33.83
CA PHE A 619 -11.31 -25.17 -34.95
C PHE A 619 -12.03 -26.23 -35.80
N THR A 620 -12.62 -27.23 -35.14
CA THR A 620 -13.36 -28.30 -35.83
C THR A 620 -14.60 -27.78 -36.56
N SER A 621 -15.23 -26.70 -36.08
CA SER A 621 -16.37 -26.06 -36.74
C SER A 621 -16.00 -25.30 -38.02
N HIS A 622 -14.73 -24.95 -38.23
CA HIS A 622 -14.28 -24.36 -39.50
C HIS A 622 -14.35 -25.36 -40.67
N ASN A 623 -14.37 -26.67 -40.38
CA ASN A 623 -14.43 -27.74 -41.38
C ASN A 623 -13.37 -27.59 -42.49
N TYR A 624 -12.14 -27.25 -42.09
CA TYR A 624 -11.02 -27.09 -43.01
C TYR A 624 -10.87 -28.31 -43.92
N THR A 625 -10.67 -28.07 -45.21
CA THR A 625 -10.14 -29.07 -46.13
C THR A 625 -8.74 -29.50 -45.70
N ASP A 626 -8.25 -30.62 -46.21
CA ASP A 626 -6.89 -31.10 -45.88
C ASP A 626 -5.82 -30.10 -46.30
N GLU A 627 -6.00 -29.46 -47.45
CA GLU A 627 -5.08 -28.42 -47.95
C GLU A 627 -5.09 -27.17 -47.06
N GLU A 628 -6.28 -26.69 -46.66
CA GLU A 628 -6.38 -25.54 -45.75
C GLU A 628 -5.82 -25.86 -44.36
N PHE A 629 -6.05 -27.08 -43.85
CA PHE A 629 -5.50 -27.56 -42.60
C PHE A 629 -3.97 -27.54 -42.61
N ILE A 630 -3.35 -28.13 -43.65
CA ILE A 630 -1.89 -28.13 -43.80
C ILE A 630 -1.36 -26.70 -43.94
N THR A 631 -2.02 -25.86 -44.74
CA THR A 631 -1.63 -24.46 -44.94
C THR A 631 -1.66 -23.67 -43.64
N ALA A 632 -2.68 -23.88 -42.80
CA ALA A 632 -2.76 -23.27 -41.47
C ALA A 632 -1.61 -23.74 -40.55
N LEU A 633 -1.25 -25.03 -40.58
CA LEU A 633 -0.10 -25.57 -39.84
C LEU A 633 1.23 -24.94 -40.29
N TYR A 634 1.41 -24.69 -41.59
CA TYR A 634 2.60 -23.99 -42.10
C TYR A 634 2.69 -22.56 -41.58
N ARG A 635 1.60 -21.79 -41.63
CA ARG A 635 1.58 -20.42 -41.10
C ARG A 635 1.87 -20.37 -39.61
N VAL A 636 1.24 -21.24 -38.84
CA VAL A 636 1.40 -21.28 -37.37
C VAL A 636 2.76 -21.82 -36.94
N CYS A 637 3.14 -22.98 -37.46
CA CYS A 637 4.27 -23.71 -36.92
C CYS A 637 5.60 -23.31 -37.55
N LEU A 638 5.55 -22.67 -38.73
CA LEU A 638 6.72 -22.36 -39.54
C LEU A 638 6.79 -20.88 -39.95
N GLY A 639 5.72 -20.10 -39.75
CA GLY A 639 5.68 -18.67 -40.08
C GLY A 639 5.73 -18.36 -41.58
N ARG A 640 5.36 -19.32 -42.43
CA ARG A 640 5.44 -19.22 -43.90
C ARG A 640 4.35 -20.00 -44.60
N GLU A 641 4.12 -19.72 -45.87
CA GLU A 641 3.28 -20.56 -46.75
C GLU A 641 4.00 -21.88 -47.10
N PRO A 642 3.25 -22.96 -47.37
CA PRO A 642 3.86 -24.17 -47.92
C PRO A 642 4.39 -23.93 -49.33
N ASP A 643 5.53 -24.54 -49.65
CA ASP A 643 5.90 -24.75 -51.04
C ASP A 643 5.13 -25.94 -51.64
N SER A 644 5.05 -26.01 -52.97
CA SER A 644 4.26 -27.01 -53.67
C SER A 644 4.69 -28.44 -53.37
N ALA A 645 5.98 -28.70 -53.10
CA ALA A 645 6.47 -30.05 -52.82
C ALA A 645 6.13 -30.46 -51.37
N GLY A 646 6.32 -29.56 -50.41
CA GLY A 646 6.00 -29.78 -49.00
C GLY A 646 4.49 -30.00 -48.78
N LEU A 647 3.64 -29.19 -49.41
CA LEU A 647 2.19 -29.39 -49.37
C LEU A 647 1.81 -30.78 -49.91
N GLN A 648 2.36 -31.16 -51.07
CA GLN A 648 2.04 -32.42 -51.71
C GLN A 648 2.52 -33.63 -50.88
N ASP A 649 3.65 -33.55 -50.17
CA ASP A 649 4.11 -34.64 -49.28
C ASP A 649 3.09 -34.91 -48.16
N TRP A 650 2.60 -33.86 -47.50
CA TRP A 650 1.60 -33.99 -46.44
C TRP A 650 0.24 -34.45 -46.99
N MET A 651 -0.18 -33.94 -48.15
CA MET A 651 -1.40 -34.41 -48.83
C MET A 651 -1.32 -35.90 -49.18
N ASN A 652 -0.15 -36.39 -49.64
CA ASN A 652 0.06 -37.80 -49.93
C ASN A 652 -0.04 -38.67 -48.66
N ARG A 653 0.40 -38.16 -47.50
CA ARG A 653 0.26 -38.87 -46.22
C ARG A 653 -1.20 -38.96 -45.79
N LEU A 654 -1.96 -37.88 -45.90
CA LEU A 654 -3.40 -37.90 -45.61
C LEU A 654 -4.14 -38.85 -46.56
N ALA A 655 -3.78 -38.86 -47.84
CA ALA A 655 -4.31 -39.82 -48.83
C ALA A 655 -3.94 -41.28 -48.51
N ALA A 656 -2.83 -41.51 -47.80
CA ALA A 656 -2.42 -42.82 -47.29
C ALA A 656 -2.96 -43.13 -45.87
N HIS A 657 -4.04 -42.45 -45.46
CA HIS A 657 -4.74 -42.62 -44.18
C HIS A 657 -3.94 -42.27 -42.92
N TYR A 658 -2.83 -41.53 -43.04
CA TYR A 658 -2.27 -40.88 -41.86
C TYR A 658 -3.27 -39.86 -41.31
N SER A 659 -3.38 -39.77 -40.00
CA SER A 659 -4.35 -38.87 -39.38
C SER A 659 -3.90 -37.41 -39.48
N ARG A 660 -4.85 -36.47 -39.38
CA ARG A 660 -4.53 -35.04 -39.21
C ARG A 660 -3.72 -34.77 -37.94
N ASP A 661 -3.87 -35.62 -36.92
CA ASP A 661 -3.14 -35.54 -35.66
C ASP A 661 -1.66 -35.94 -35.82
N TYR A 662 -1.40 -36.93 -36.69
CA TYR A 662 -0.05 -37.29 -37.11
C TYR A 662 0.60 -36.14 -37.89
N VAL A 663 -0.14 -35.53 -38.81
CA VAL A 663 0.34 -34.37 -39.57
C VAL A 663 0.67 -33.22 -38.61
N LEU A 664 -0.28 -32.81 -37.76
CA LEU A 664 -0.09 -31.82 -36.71
C LEU A 664 1.18 -32.09 -35.90
N ALA A 665 1.34 -33.32 -35.39
CA ALA A 665 2.52 -33.73 -34.63
C ALA A 665 3.81 -33.49 -35.43
N GLY A 666 3.83 -33.78 -36.72
CA GLY A 666 4.98 -33.49 -37.60
C GLY A 666 5.38 -32.00 -37.62
N PHE A 667 4.43 -31.08 -37.52
CA PHE A 667 4.70 -29.65 -37.46
C PHE A 667 5.06 -29.17 -36.06
N VAL A 668 4.24 -29.49 -35.05
CA VAL A 668 4.44 -28.98 -33.68
C VAL A 668 5.62 -29.63 -32.97
N ASN A 669 6.08 -30.79 -33.41
CA ASN A 669 7.30 -31.43 -32.91
C ASN A 669 8.55 -31.09 -33.76
N SER A 670 8.41 -30.26 -34.80
CA SER A 670 9.52 -29.88 -35.67
C SER A 670 10.55 -29.00 -34.96
N GLN A 671 11.78 -29.02 -35.45
CA GLN A 671 12.84 -28.12 -34.98
C GLN A 671 12.53 -26.64 -35.29
N GLU A 672 11.85 -26.35 -36.39
CA GLU A 672 11.45 -25.00 -36.75
C GLU A 672 10.45 -24.43 -35.73
N PHE A 673 9.41 -25.20 -35.37
CA PHE A 673 8.45 -24.75 -34.34
C PHE A 673 9.08 -24.65 -32.95
N ALA A 674 9.99 -25.58 -32.61
CA ALA A 674 10.79 -25.47 -31.40
C ALA A 674 11.60 -24.16 -31.39
N GLY A 675 12.14 -23.73 -32.54
CA GLY A 675 12.81 -22.44 -32.71
C GLY A 675 11.91 -21.24 -32.40
N ILE A 676 10.66 -21.25 -32.91
CA ILE A 676 9.66 -20.21 -32.61
C ILE A 676 9.38 -20.16 -31.11
N CYS A 677 9.06 -21.30 -30.49
CA CYS A 677 8.78 -21.38 -29.05
C CYS A 677 9.96 -20.88 -28.21
N ASN A 678 11.19 -21.29 -28.55
CA ASN A 678 12.40 -20.85 -27.88
C ASN A 678 12.62 -19.34 -28.00
N GLY A 679 12.24 -18.71 -29.11
CA GLY A 679 12.29 -17.25 -29.30
C GLY A 679 11.47 -16.47 -28.28
N TYR A 680 10.40 -17.09 -27.75
CA TYR A 680 9.59 -16.54 -26.66
C TYR A 680 9.99 -17.07 -25.28
N GLY A 681 10.90 -18.05 -25.18
CA GLY A 681 11.22 -18.74 -23.93
C GLY A 681 10.16 -19.75 -23.47
N ILE A 682 9.32 -20.24 -24.39
CA ILE A 682 8.26 -21.21 -24.13
C ILE A 682 8.79 -22.65 -24.21
N SER A 683 8.33 -23.52 -23.31
CA SER A 683 8.66 -24.95 -23.30
C SER A 683 8.31 -25.64 -24.63
N THR A 684 9.19 -26.54 -25.07
CA THR A 684 9.09 -27.31 -26.33
C THR A 684 8.82 -28.80 -26.09
N ALA A 685 8.28 -29.14 -24.91
CA ALA A 685 7.88 -30.51 -24.60
C ALA A 685 6.94 -31.03 -25.70
N GLN A 686 7.29 -32.20 -26.23
CA GLN A 686 6.70 -32.74 -27.44
C GLN A 686 5.23 -33.09 -27.23
N TYR A 687 4.44 -32.89 -28.27
CA TYR A 687 3.08 -33.39 -28.35
C TYR A 687 3.13 -34.89 -28.68
N THR A 688 2.61 -35.74 -27.78
CA THR A 688 2.64 -37.20 -27.88
C THR A 688 1.24 -37.78 -27.67
N GLY A 689 1.05 -39.08 -27.97
CA GLY A 689 -0.24 -39.75 -27.81
C GLY A 689 -1.27 -39.40 -28.90
N TYR A 690 -0.82 -38.82 -30.01
CA TYR A 690 -1.63 -38.61 -31.20
C TYR A 690 -1.85 -39.93 -31.95
N ARG A 691 -2.96 -40.03 -32.67
CA ARG A 691 -3.25 -41.21 -33.52
C ARG A 691 -2.43 -41.16 -34.80
N THR A 692 -1.78 -42.24 -35.18
CA THR A 692 -0.97 -42.29 -36.40
C THR A 692 -1.85 -42.38 -37.64
N PHE A 693 -2.87 -43.22 -37.59
CA PHE A 693 -3.76 -43.50 -38.72
C PHE A 693 -5.22 -43.16 -38.38
N ALA A 694 -5.98 -42.76 -39.39
CA ALA A 694 -7.41 -42.50 -39.29
C ALA A 694 -8.14 -43.07 -40.52
N PRO A 695 -9.23 -43.84 -40.33
CA PRO A 695 -10.08 -44.24 -41.43
C PRO A 695 -10.70 -43.02 -42.13
N ALA A 696 -11.06 -43.20 -43.41
CA ALA A 696 -11.86 -42.23 -44.13
C ALA A 696 -13.23 -42.02 -43.43
N PRO A 697 -13.99 -40.96 -43.76
CA PRO A 697 -15.37 -40.84 -43.34
C PRO A 697 -16.15 -42.14 -43.62
N VAL A 698 -16.96 -42.57 -42.65
CA VAL A 698 -17.67 -43.84 -42.70
C VAL A 698 -18.52 -43.95 -43.95
N ASP A 699 -18.21 -44.95 -44.78
CA ASP A 699 -19.06 -45.36 -45.90
C ASP A 699 -19.90 -46.57 -45.45
N SER A 700 -21.09 -46.29 -44.94
CA SER A 700 -21.99 -47.32 -44.40
C SER A 700 -22.33 -48.40 -45.42
N VAL A 701 -22.28 -48.09 -46.72
CA VAL A 701 -22.53 -49.09 -47.78
C VAL A 701 -21.37 -50.07 -47.82
N LYS A 702 -20.13 -49.59 -47.88
CA LYS A 702 -18.94 -50.46 -47.89
C LYS A 702 -18.78 -51.27 -46.59
N VAL A 703 -19.10 -50.68 -45.44
CA VAL A 703 -19.10 -51.42 -44.16
C VAL A 703 -20.12 -52.55 -44.21
N ASN A 704 -21.35 -52.28 -44.66
CA ASN A 704 -22.39 -53.29 -44.82
C ASN A 704 -22.01 -54.37 -45.84
N GLU A 705 -21.37 -53.99 -46.95
CA GLU A 705 -20.88 -54.95 -47.95
C GLU A 705 -19.81 -55.87 -47.38
N PHE A 706 -18.87 -55.35 -46.58
CA PHE A 706 -17.86 -56.16 -45.90
C PHE A 706 -18.50 -57.19 -44.96
N VAL A 707 -19.43 -56.75 -44.09
CA VAL A 707 -20.16 -57.66 -43.19
C VAL A 707 -21.00 -58.65 -43.99
N THR A 708 -21.65 -58.23 -45.08
CA THR A 708 -22.44 -59.10 -45.95
C THR A 708 -21.57 -60.16 -46.64
N ARG A 709 -20.34 -59.82 -47.07
CA ARG A 709 -19.39 -60.81 -47.62
C ARG A 709 -19.02 -61.86 -46.59
N LEU A 710 -18.84 -61.49 -45.32
CA LEU A 710 -18.56 -62.47 -44.26
C LEU A 710 -19.68 -63.53 -44.15
N TYR A 711 -20.94 -63.12 -44.16
CA TYR A 711 -22.06 -64.07 -44.09
C TYR A 711 -22.24 -64.85 -45.40
N THR A 712 -22.27 -64.17 -46.54
CA THR A 712 -22.60 -64.80 -47.82
C THR A 712 -21.48 -65.67 -48.37
N ILE A 713 -20.23 -65.28 -48.18
CA ILE A 713 -19.06 -66.01 -48.71
C ILE A 713 -18.52 -67.01 -47.69
N ALA A 714 -18.41 -66.65 -46.41
CA ALA A 714 -17.88 -67.57 -45.40
C ALA A 714 -18.94 -68.57 -44.92
N LEU A 715 -20.18 -68.13 -44.68
CA LEU A 715 -21.24 -68.97 -44.10
C LEU A 715 -22.25 -69.50 -45.15
N GLY A 716 -22.19 -69.02 -46.39
CA GLY A 716 -23.08 -69.45 -47.47
C GLY A 716 -24.55 -69.01 -47.31
N ARG A 717 -24.82 -67.97 -46.50
CA ARG A 717 -26.17 -67.45 -46.24
C ARG A 717 -26.19 -65.93 -46.16
N ASN A 718 -27.36 -65.32 -46.35
CA ASN A 718 -27.53 -63.88 -46.11
C ASN A 718 -27.49 -63.58 -44.60
N PRO A 719 -26.95 -62.42 -44.18
CA PRO A 719 -27.04 -61.99 -42.80
C PRO A 719 -28.48 -61.67 -42.41
N GLU A 720 -28.85 -62.03 -41.19
CA GLU A 720 -30.03 -61.50 -40.52
C GLU A 720 -29.88 -59.99 -40.24
N THR A 721 -30.99 -59.25 -40.26
CA THR A 721 -30.98 -57.78 -40.10
C THR A 721 -30.33 -57.32 -38.80
N GLU A 722 -30.59 -58.03 -37.69
CA GLU A 722 -30.00 -57.71 -36.39
C GLU A 722 -28.48 -57.92 -36.37
N GLY A 723 -28.00 -59.02 -36.95
CA GLY A 723 -26.57 -59.34 -37.03
C GLY A 723 -25.80 -58.37 -37.91
N LEU A 724 -26.35 -58.01 -39.08
CA LEU A 724 -25.77 -57.01 -39.96
C LEU A 724 -25.66 -55.65 -39.25
N ASN A 725 -26.75 -55.17 -38.64
CA ASN A 725 -26.75 -53.90 -37.92
C ASN A 725 -25.78 -53.89 -36.74
N TYR A 726 -25.72 -55.00 -35.98
CA TYR A 726 -24.81 -55.13 -34.84
C TYR A 726 -23.36 -55.00 -35.28
N TRP A 727 -22.89 -55.83 -36.24
CA TRP A 727 -21.50 -55.80 -36.67
C TRP A 727 -21.11 -54.51 -37.37
N THR A 728 -22.01 -53.95 -38.19
CA THR A 728 -21.80 -52.62 -38.78
C THR A 728 -21.63 -51.56 -37.70
N SER A 729 -22.47 -51.54 -36.67
CA SER A 729 -22.35 -50.58 -35.57
C SER A 729 -21.01 -50.70 -34.82
N GLN A 730 -20.53 -51.93 -34.60
CA GLN A 730 -19.27 -52.17 -33.90
C GLN A 730 -18.04 -51.71 -34.71
N LEU A 731 -18.08 -51.87 -36.03
CA LEU A 731 -17.02 -51.39 -36.93
C LEU A 731 -17.04 -49.86 -37.03
N VAL A 732 -18.24 -49.28 -37.19
CA VAL A 732 -18.44 -47.82 -37.30
C VAL A 732 -18.04 -47.08 -36.03
N SER A 733 -18.35 -47.64 -34.85
CA SER A 733 -17.95 -47.04 -33.57
C SER A 733 -16.46 -47.25 -33.23
N GLY A 734 -15.75 -48.09 -33.98
CA GLY A 734 -14.41 -48.56 -33.65
C GLY A 734 -14.34 -49.50 -32.44
N SER A 735 -15.49 -49.95 -31.92
CA SER A 735 -15.57 -50.91 -30.80
C SER A 735 -15.03 -52.28 -31.19
N SER A 736 -15.10 -52.64 -32.47
CA SER A 736 -14.41 -53.79 -33.06
C SER A 736 -13.66 -53.38 -34.33
N THR A 737 -12.77 -54.25 -34.77
CA THR A 737 -11.95 -54.10 -35.97
C THR A 737 -12.33 -55.15 -37.01
N GLY A 738 -11.98 -54.89 -38.28
CA GLY A 738 -12.27 -55.79 -39.39
C GLY A 738 -11.80 -57.23 -39.15
N ASP A 739 -10.61 -57.39 -38.58
CA ASP A 739 -10.04 -58.69 -38.22
C ASP A 739 -10.78 -59.38 -37.08
N THR A 740 -11.17 -58.63 -36.04
CA THR A 740 -11.89 -59.18 -34.89
C THR A 740 -13.25 -59.72 -35.31
N VAL A 741 -13.97 -58.95 -36.13
CA VAL A 741 -15.28 -59.36 -36.67
C VAL A 741 -15.12 -60.57 -37.59
N ALA A 742 -14.16 -60.53 -38.52
CA ALA A 742 -13.94 -61.65 -39.43
C ALA A 742 -13.45 -62.92 -38.71
N HIS A 743 -12.62 -62.78 -37.67
CA HIS A 743 -12.13 -63.91 -36.87
C HIS A 743 -13.30 -64.58 -36.13
N GLY A 744 -14.24 -63.79 -35.60
CA GLY A 744 -15.47 -64.30 -35.00
C GLY A 744 -16.29 -65.19 -35.94
N VAL A 745 -16.24 -64.93 -37.26
CA VAL A 745 -16.94 -65.72 -38.29
C VAL A 745 -16.12 -66.95 -38.69
N PHE A 746 -14.86 -66.77 -39.11
CA PHE A 746 -14.02 -67.84 -39.67
C PHE A 746 -13.65 -68.93 -38.66
N PHE A 747 -13.68 -68.63 -37.36
CA PHE A 747 -13.38 -69.60 -36.30
C PHE A 747 -14.63 -69.96 -35.48
N SER A 748 -15.81 -69.60 -35.95
CA SER A 748 -17.08 -70.02 -35.37
C SER A 748 -17.31 -71.52 -35.53
N VAL A 749 -18.12 -72.09 -34.63
CA VAL A 749 -18.64 -73.46 -34.79
C VAL A 749 -19.39 -73.61 -36.12
N GLU A 750 -20.10 -72.57 -36.55
CA GLU A 750 -20.85 -72.55 -37.80
C GLU A 750 -19.94 -72.74 -39.02
N PHE A 751 -18.86 -71.95 -39.13
CA PHE A 751 -17.89 -72.09 -40.23
C PHE A 751 -17.18 -73.45 -40.21
N ASN A 752 -16.78 -73.93 -39.03
CA ASN A 752 -16.12 -75.23 -38.90
C ASN A 752 -16.99 -76.40 -39.40
N ASN A 753 -18.31 -76.33 -39.19
CA ASN A 753 -19.24 -77.37 -39.64
C ASN A 753 -19.40 -77.44 -41.17
N LEU A 754 -18.98 -76.42 -41.91
CA LEU A 754 -19.02 -76.42 -43.38
C LEU A 754 -17.96 -77.34 -44.01
N ASN A 755 -16.93 -77.77 -43.26
CA ASN A 755 -15.85 -78.65 -43.73
C ASN A 755 -15.22 -78.22 -45.07
N VAL A 756 -15.02 -76.90 -45.24
CA VAL A 756 -14.46 -76.34 -46.48
C VAL A 756 -13.05 -76.86 -46.77
N SER A 757 -12.71 -77.09 -48.03
CA SER A 757 -11.37 -77.50 -48.45
C SER A 757 -10.36 -76.34 -48.34
N ASN A 758 -9.05 -76.63 -48.46
CA ASN A 758 -8.02 -75.58 -48.43
C ASN A 758 -8.15 -74.63 -49.64
N GLU A 759 -8.51 -75.16 -50.80
CA GLU A 759 -8.78 -74.41 -52.03
C GLU A 759 -9.94 -73.42 -51.81
N GLN A 760 -11.04 -73.89 -51.22
CA GLN A 760 -12.20 -73.07 -50.89
C GLN A 760 -11.85 -72.02 -49.85
N TYR A 761 -11.11 -72.39 -48.81
CA TYR A 761 -10.69 -71.50 -47.74
C TYR A 761 -9.85 -70.33 -48.27
N VAL A 762 -8.80 -70.61 -49.06
CA VAL A 762 -7.95 -69.56 -49.65
C VAL A 762 -8.77 -68.64 -50.56
N ARG A 763 -9.64 -69.19 -51.41
CA ARG A 763 -10.51 -68.38 -52.28
C ARG A 763 -11.46 -67.48 -51.47
N MET A 764 -12.06 -67.98 -50.40
CA MET A 764 -12.92 -67.18 -49.51
C MET A 764 -12.17 -66.00 -48.90
N LEU A 765 -10.91 -66.20 -48.46
CA LEU A 765 -10.09 -65.12 -47.91
C LEU A 765 -9.83 -64.01 -48.93
N TYR A 766 -9.49 -64.34 -50.18
CA TYR A 766 -9.34 -63.35 -51.26
C TYR A 766 -10.62 -62.53 -51.48
N LEU A 767 -11.77 -63.21 -51.56
CA LEU A 767 -13.04 -62.54 -51.84
C LEU A 767 -13.51 -61.66 -50.67
N ILE A 768 -13.30 -62.08 -49.43
CA ILE A 768 -13.76 -61.35 -48.25
C ILE A 768 -12.83 -60.17 -47.92
N PHE A 769 -11.53 -60.42 -47.82
CA PHE A 769 -10.55 -59.43 -47.37
C PHE A 769 -10.08 -58.51 -48.50
N LEU A 770 -9.95 -59.02 -49.73
CA LEU A 770 -9.36 -58.26 -50.84
C LEU A 770 -10.38 -57.88 -51.92
N ASN A 771 -11.63 -58.35 -51.78
CA ASN A 771 -12.73 -58.11 -52.73
C ASN A 771 -12.39 -58.45 -54.19
N ARG A 772 -11.59 -59.51 -54.41
CA ARG A 772 -11.17 -59.97 -55.74
C ARG A 772 -10.97 -61.48 -55.77
N GLU A 773 -10.98 -62.07 -56.96
CA GLU A 773 -10.53 -63.47 -57.15
C GLU A 773 -9.00 -63.55 -56.97
N PRO A 774 -8.48 -64.72 -56.53
CA PRO A 774 -7.05 -64.92 -56.39
C PRO A 774 -6.36 -64.92 -57.75
N ASP A 775 -5.19 -64.29 -57.83
CA ASP A 775 -4.29 -64.49 -58.95
C ASP A 775 -3.54 -65.83 -58.82
N THR A 776 -3.10 -66.38 -59.94
CA THR A 776 -2.47 -67.71 -59.99
C THR A 776 -1.25 -67.82 -59.09
N ALA A 777 -0.42 -66.77 -59.02
CA ALA A 777 0.80 -66.78 -58.23
C ALA A 777 0.50 -66.76 -56.73
N GLY A 778 -0.33 -65.81 -56.27
CA GLY A 778 -0.73 -65.68 -54.88
C GLY A 778 -1.53 -66.89 -54.38
N TYR A 779 -2.41 -67.45 -55.21
CA TYR A 779 -3.13 -68.69 -54.88
C TYR A 779 -2.17 -69.86 -54.62
N ASN A 780 -1.23 -70.09 -55.54
CA ASN A 780 -0.28 -71.19 -55.47
C ASN A 780 0.66 -71.06 -54.26
N ASP A 781 1.07 -69.83 -53.91
CA ASP A 781 1.90 -69.59 -52.72
C ASP A 781 1.16 -69.99 -51.43
N TRP A 782 -0.08 -69.52 -51.24
CA TRP A 782 -0.87 -69.86 -50.05
C TRP A 782 -1.19 -71.36 -49.96
N MET A 783 -1.52 -72.00 -51.08
CA MET A 783 -1.74 -73.44 -51.14
C MET A 783 -0.47 -74.23 -50.82
N SER A 784 0.68 -73.79 -51.30
CA SER A 784 1.99 -74.41 -50.99
C SER A 784 2.29 -74.35 -49.49
N ARG A 785 2.01 -73.22 -48.83
CA ARG A 785 2.19 -73.06 -47.38
C ARG A 785 1.29 -74.00 -46.59
N LEU A 786 0.00 -74.10 -46.95
CA LEU A 786 -0.93 -75.05 -46.31
C LEU A 786 -0.50 -76.51 -46.49
N ASN A 787 -0.06 -76.87 -47.70
CA ASN A 787 0.43 -78.22 -47.99
C ASN A 787 1.76 -78.53 -47.28
N SER A 788 2.52 -77.51 -46.91
CA SER A 788 3.77 -77.61 -46.15
C SER A 788 3.56 -77.54 -44.63
N GLY A 789 2.31 -77.55 -44.14
CA GLY A 789 1.98 -77.63 -42.72
C GLY A 789 1.64 -76.31 -42.04
N ALA A 790 1.52 -75.19 -42.77
CA ALA A 790 1.00 -73.94 -42.20
C ALA A 790 -0.46 -74.12 -41.74
N SER A 791 -0.83 -73.47 -40.64
CA SER A 791 -2.22 -73.51 -40.16
C SER A 791 -3.12 -72.58 -40.97
N ARG A 792 -4.44 -72.82 -40.94
CA ARG A 792 -5.41 -71.87 -41.51
C ARG A 792 -5.36 -70.50 -40.84
N LEU A 793 -5.03 -70.45 -39.55
CA LEU A 793 -4.82 -69.20 -38.82
C LEU A 793 -3.60 -68.44 -39.35
N ASP A 794 -2.51 -69.12 -39.71
CA ASP A 794 -1.33 -68.48 -40.31
C ASP A 794 -1.67 -67.84 -41.66
N VAL A 795 -2.46 -68.54 -42.49
CA VAL A 795 -2.93 -68.01 -43.77
C VAL A 795 -3.88 -66.83 -43.55
N TYR A 796 -4.87 -66.96 -42.66
CA TYR A 796 -5.79 -65.88 -42.27
C TYR A 796 -5.05 -64.61 -41.85
N ASN A 797 -4.06 -64.75 -40.96
CA ASN A 797 -3.23 -63.65 -40.49
C ASN A 797 -2.43 -62.99 -41.63
N GLY A 798 -2.11 -63.73 -42.69
CA GLY A 798 -1.52 -63.20 -43.91
C GLY A 798 -2.44 -62.22 -44.66
N PHE A 799 -3.74 -62.50 -44.72
CA PHE A 799 -4.73 -61.62 -45.36
C PHE A 799 -5.11 -60.43 -44.48
N VAL A 800 -5.28 -60.65 -43.18
CA VAL A 800 -5.62 -59.59 -42.23
C VAL A 800 -4.54 -58.50 -42.13
N ASN A 801 -3.27 -58.87 -42.37
CA ASN A 801 -2.17 -57.91 -42.36
C ASN A 801 -1.76 -57.46 -43.77
N ALA A 802 -2.52 -57.83 -44.80
CA ALA A 802 -2.22 -57.44 -46.17
C ALA A 802 -2.50 -55.94 -46.37
N PRO A 803 -1.59 -55.18 -47.02
CA PRO A 803 -1.82 -53.77 -47.34
C PRO A 803 -3.14 -53.51 -48.08
N GLU A 804 -3.53 -54.44 -48.96
CA GLU A 804 -4.82 -54.38 -49.66
C GLU A 804 -6.01 -54.40 -48.69
N PHE A 805 -6.03 -55.29 -47.68
CA PHE A 805 -7.13 -55.34 -46.72
C PHE A 805 -7.14 -54.12 -45.79
N ILE A 806 -5.96 -53.66 -45.39
CA ILE A 806 -5.80 -52.42 -44.60
C ILE A 806 -6.45 -51.24 -45.33
N ASN A 807 -6.15 -51.07 -46.62
CA ASN A 807 -6.74 -50.03 -47.45
C ASN A 807 -8.25 -50.21 -47.60
N VAL A 808 -8.74 -51.44 -47.84
CA VAL A 808 -10.19 -51.72 -47.90
C VAL A 808 -10.92 -51.26 -46.63
N CYS A 809 -10.35 -51.55 -45.45
CA CYS A 809 -10.96 -51.13 -44.18
C CYS A 809 -10.96 -49.61 -44.03
N PHE A 810 -9.82 -48.97 -44.26
CA PHE A 810 -9.69 -47.52 -44.12
C PHE A 810 -10.55 -46.75 -45.12
N ASP A 811 -10.62 -47.18 -46.38
CA ASP A 811 -11.49 -46.62 -47.42
C ASP A 811 -12.99 -46.82 -47.15
N SER A 812 -13.32 -47.79 -46.29
CA SER A 812 -14.68 -48.05 -45.82
C SER A 812 -15.01 -47.29 -44.52
N GLY A 813 -14.00 -46.72 -43.87
CA GLY A 813 -14.13 -45.92 -42.65
C GLY A 813 -14.13 -46.71 -41.34
N PHE A 814 -13.45 -47.87 -41.29
CA PHE A 814 -13.23 -48.60 -40.04
C PHE A 814 -11.79 -49.13 -39.93
N TYR A 815 -11.39 -49.51 -38.71
CA TYR A 815 -10.03 -49.99 -38.45
C TYR A 815 -9.86 -51.47 -38.86
N PRO A 816 -8.78 -51.82 -39.56
CA PRO A 816 -8.54 -53.21 -39.98
C PRO A 816 -8.22 -54.12 -38.79
N ASN A 817 -7.42 -53.66 -37.83
CA ASN A 817 -7.04 -54.41 -36.63
C ASN A 817 -6.63 -53.51 -35.45
N ASP A 818 -6.43 -54.13 -34.29
CA ASP A 818 -6.09 -53.43 -33.04
C ASP A 818 -4.76 -52.70 -33.08
N SER A 819 -3.79 -53.12 -33.90
CA SER A 819 -2.55 -52.36 -34.08
C SER A 819 -2.84 -51.01 -34.71
N TYR A 820 -3.62 -50.96 -35.79
CA TYR A 820 -3.99 -49.69 -36.45
C TYR A 820 -4.96 -48.85 -35.63
N ARG A 821 -5.79 -49.47 -34.78
CA ARG A 821 -6.69 -48.74 -33.87
C ARG A 821 -5.94 -48.09 -32.70
N ASN A 822 -4.86 -48.70 -32.23
CA ASN A 822 -4.13 -48.25 -31.03
C ASN A 822 -2.86 -47.43 -31.35
N MET A 823 -2.39 -47.43 -32.60
CA MET A 823 -1.35 -46.54 -33.13
C MET A 823 -1.88 -45.15 -33.43
#